data_AF-A0A536GHD2-F1
#
_entry.id   AF-A0A536GHD2-F1
#
_cell.length_a   1.000
_cell.length_b   1.000
_cell.length_c   1.000
_cell.angle_alpha   90.00
_cell.angle_beta   90.00
_cell.angle_gamma   90.00
#
_symmetry.space_group_name_H-M   'P 1'
#
loop_
_entity.id
_entity.type
_entity.pdbx_description
1 polymer ?
#
loop_
_entity_poly.entity_id
_entity_poly.type
_entity_poly.pdbx_seq_one_letter_code
_entity_poly.pdbx_strand_id
1 'polypeptide(L)'
;MATKRTLRGVAVVIIVALRLKKVTAAMAVGLSLALMGVPPATHGVVTAVAAGTGWTTYHKDGTRNGYDASAPAFPATGPPSTKWSTSLDGSLYAEPLALNGVIYQATENNSIYALDEVTGAQIWRWHQFAPQPDPATAVGCGNIDPVGITGTPVIDPTAAIIYAVGLVAASGGGTKYQLFAVSLSNGTLVTGYPRDIGQPNPIYLQERAALAISPSGGMVYVAFGGWVGDCQPYHPYVIGVPVGASLGQPQLVYQPQSSTQGEAGIWGASGPMVDASGNVYVTTGNGSYGSGTPCNNANFDHGDAVIKLSPTLSELGYWAPSNWCALAAADSDIGSLGPLLLQNGQIFQAGKPGDGYLLNSASLGGIGGQQFQAHIDSCPTSDAVFGGDAYLAPLVYVPCDGTGLIALSINTSTNTFSVAWKSSFAFTPTAPIVAGGVVWTMGSGHLYGFDAVSGSLRFDVVIGGHTRFATPTEDNGWVIVPETNRVDGFSFNWQSLGGVLTSDPDAAAPAATREDVFARGGDGALWHRMWDGTNWQPWESLGGGLGSGPGSIAGSATRIDVFIRGLDGALWHRQWNGTSWMAWESLGGIVTSGPDAAAIGTRIDVFARGGDNALWHREFDGTNWLAWESLGGSITSDPGSVSWGAGRLDVFARGGDNALWHRAWDGTNWLAWESLGGTLTSAPDVGSCAANKLDVFARGGDHGLWRRSYNGTWGSWSGIGGPFTSGPSTICLPGTTTLDTFAAASNYSLLKQTFAG
;
A
#
# COMPACT_ATOMS: atom_id res chain seq x y z
N MET A 1 -23.39 33.64 -52.38
CA MET A 1 -23.45 35.04 -51.91
C MET A 1 -22.06 35.64 -51.97
N ALA A 2 -21.88 36.73 -52.74
CA ALA A 2 -20.72 37.61 -52.67
C ALA A 2 -20.70 38.33 -51.28
N THR A 3 -19.62 38.87 -50.71
CA THR A 3 -18.54 39.67 -51.30
C THR A 3 -17.43 39.96 -50.25
N LYS A 4 -16.20 40.22 -50.74
CA LYS A 4 -15.10 41.11 -50.25
C LYS A 4 -14.34 40.78 -48.94
N ARG A 5 -13.05 40.42 -48.91
CA ARG A 5 -11.75 40.98 -49.41
C ARG A 5 -11.05 41.94 -48.42
N THR A 6 -9.86 41.54 -47.93
CA THR A 6 -8.58 42.28 -48.07
C THR A 6 -7.36 41.39 -47.77
N LEU A 7 -6.41 41.36 -48.73
CA LEU A 7 -5.00 40.90 -48.63
C LEU A 7 -4.12 42.03 -48.03
N ARG A 8 -2.85 41.88 -47.59
CA ARG A 8 -1.56 41.42 -48.22
C ARG A 8 -0.48 41.45 -47.09
N GLY A 9 0.73 40.88 -47.13
CA GLY A 9 1.62 40.23 -48.12
C GLY A 9 2.99 40.04 -47.42
N VAL A 10 3.63 38.87 -47.49
CA VAL A 10 4.79 38.46 -48.33
C VAL A 10 5.97 39.43 -48.41
N ALA A 11 7.17 38.98 -47.99
CA ALA A 11 8.44 39.27 -48.67
C ALA A 11 9.52 38.22 -48.32
N VAL A 12 10.04 37.56 -49.36
CA VAL A 12 11.26 36.76 -49.40
C VAL A 12 12.29 37.57 -50.18
N VAL A 13 13.53 37.70 -49.70
CA VAL A 13 14.69 38.03 -50.56
C VAL A 13 15.93 37.29 -50.07
N ILE A 14 16.45 36.43 -50.94
CA ILE A 14 17.79 35.82 -50.94
C ILE A 14 18.65 36.67 -51.88
N ILE A 15 19.86 37.08 -51.49
CA ILE A 15 21.00 37.26 -52.42
C ILE A 15 22.31 36.80 -51.75
N VAL A 16 22.97 35.91 -52.49
CA VAL A 16 24.27 35.26 -52.30
C VAL A 16 25.35 36.02 -53.08
N ALA A 17 26.62 35.97 -52.62
CA ALA A 17 27.89 35.87 -53.40
C ALA A 17 29.02 36.65 -52.70
N LEU A 18 30.29 36.24 -52.61
CA LEU A 18 31.09 35.04 -52.94
C LEU A 18 32.55 35.51 -52.71
N ARG A 19 33.45 34.71 -52.10
CA ARG A 19 34.85 34.54 -52.56
C ARG A 19 35.48 33.26 -51.99
N LEU A 20 35.91 32.40 -52.92
CA LEU A 20 36.59 31.10 -52.75
C LEU A 20 38.05 31.22 -52.29
N LYS A 21 38.55 30.16 -51.63
CA LYS A 21 39.65 29.25 -52.10
C LYS A 21 39.86 28.10 -51.10
N LYS A 22 39.52 26.84 -51.48
CA LYS A 22 40.43 25.70 -51.84
C LYS A 22 40.99 24.97 -50.60
N VAL A 23 40.95 23.65 -50.36
CA VAL A 23 40.81 22.36 -51.11
C VAL A 23 40.35 21.32 -50.04
N THR A 24 39.39 20.41 -50.25
CA THR A 24 39.55 19.03 -50.80
C THR A 24 38.18 18.46 -51.17
N ALA A 25 38.13 17.68 -52.27
CA ALA A 25 36.92 17.11 -52.86
C ALA A 25 36.33 15.95 -52.04
N ALA A 26 35.03 16.00 -51.76
CA ALA A 26 34.23 14.86 -51.32
C ALA A 26 33.19 14.54 -52.40
N MET A 27 33.13 13.29 -52.83
CA MET A 27 32.16 12.77 -53.79
C MET A 27 30.73 12.88 -53.24
N ALA A 28 29.81 13.18 -54.16
CA ALA A 28 28.38 13.17 -53.95
C ALA A 28 27.84 11.74 -53.78
N VAL A 29 26.97 11.54 -52.78
CA VAL A 29 25.97 10.47 -52.75
C VAL A 29 24.63 11.11 -52.37
N GLY A 30 23.57 10.72 -53.07
CA GLY A 30 22.22 11.26 -52.93
C GLY A 30 21.68 11.17 -51.50
N LEU A 31 20.91 12.19 -51.13
CA LEU A 31 20.22 12.25 -49.85
C LEU A 31 19.01 11.31 -49.88
N SER A 32 19.21 10.04 -49.52
CA SER A 32 18.13 9.17 -49.06
C SER A 32 17.74 9.60 -47.65
N LEU A 33 16.51 10.12 -47.50
CA LEU A 33 15.86 10.30 -46.20
C LEU A 33 15.69 8.90 -45.57
N ALA A 34 16.65 8.48 -44.75
CA ALA A 34 16.45 7.35 -43.87
C ALA A 34 15.59 7.82 -42.70
N LEU A 35 14.31 7.41 -42.68
CA LEU A 35 13.60 7.30 -41.41
C LEU A 35 14.42 6.36 -40.53
N MET A 36 15.17 6.92 -39.57
CA MET A 36 15.59 6.13 -38.41
C MET A 36 14.32 5.82 -37.64
N GLY A 37 13.70 4.69 -37.98
CA GLY A 37 12.69 4.08 -37.14
C GLY A 37 13.31 3.91 -35.77
N VAL A 38 12.78 4.64 -34.79
CA VAL A 38 12.98 4.31 -33.38
C VAL A 38 12.59 2.83 -33.27
N PRO A 39 13.49 1.93 -32.84
CA PRO A 39 13.07 0.56 -32.60
C PRO A 39 11.89 0.63 -31.62
N PRO A 40 10.79 -0.12 -31.84
CA PRO A 40 9.75 -0.19 -30.83
C PRO A 40 10.44 -0.53 -29.52
N ALA A 41 10.13 0.23 -28.46
CA ALA A 41 10.61 -0.06 -27.12
C ALA A 41 10.43 -1.55 -26.89
N THR A 42 11.54 -2.28 -26.81
CA THR A 42 11.52 -3.68 -26.42
C THR A 42 10.96 -3.66 -25.02
N HIS A 43 9.69 -4.04 -24.92
CA HIS A 43 9.05 -4.27 -23.63
C HIS A 43 9.96 -5.26 -22.93
N GLY A 44 10.52 -4.84 -21.80
CA GLY A 44 11.38 -5.71 -21.00
C GLY A 44 10.62 -7.02 -20.81
N VAL A 45 11.24 -8.13 -21.24
CA VAL A 45 10.72 -9.45 -20.90
C VAL A 45 10.76 -9.50 -19.39
N VAL A 46 9.58 -9.47 -18.76
CA VAL A 46 9.43 -9.71 -17.34
C VAL A 46 10.00 -11.09 -17.07
N THR A 47 11.17 -11.15 -16.46
CA THR A 47 11.77 -12.41 -16.01
C THR A 47 10.84 -13.03 -14.99
N ALA A 48 10.51 -14.31 -15.16
CA ALA A 48 9.74 -15.07 -14.19
C ALA A 48 10.47 -15.08 -12.84
N VAL A 49 9.94 -14.32 -11.88
CA VAL A 49 10.29 -14.42 -10.46
C VAL A 49 9.52 -15.61 -9.87
N ALA A 50 10.07 -16.21 -8.82
CA ALA A 50 9.55 -17.42 -8.18
C ALA A 50 8.04 -17.34 -7.87
N ALA A 51 7.32 -18.42 -8.14
CA ALA A 51 5.92 -18.56 -7.74
C ALA A 51 5.79 -18.43 -6.22
N GLY A 52 5.19 -17.34 -5.72
CA GLY A 52 4.89 -17.23 -4.28
C GLY A 52 4.47 -15.88 -3.70
N THR A 53 4.65 -14.73 -4.38
CA THR A 53 4.49 -13.40 -3.74
C THR A 53 3.42 -12.54 -4.42
N GLY A 54 2.18 -13.03 -4.55
CA GLY A 54 1.11 -12.25 -5.18
C GLY A 54 -0.26 -12.47 -4.54
N TRP A 55 -1.10 -11.45 -4.64
CA TRP A 55 -2.49 -11.42 -4.24
C TRP A 55 -3.39 -11.87 -5.40
N THR A 56 -3.46 -13.19 -5.61
CA THR A 56 -4.00 -13.78 -6.85
C THR A 56 -5.51 -14.03 -6.85
N THR A 57 -6.17 -13.88 -5.72
CA THR A 57 -7.62 -14.02 -5.56
C THR A 57 -8.06 -13.20 -4.36
N TYR A 58 -9.38 -13.12 -4.10
CA TYR A 58 -9.91 -12.42 -2.93
C TYR A 58 -9.25 -12.91 -1.64
N HIS A 59 -8.81 -11.99 -0.78
CA HIS A 59 -8.07 -12.31 0.44
C HIS A 59 -6.83 -13.20 0.17
N LYS A 60 -6.09 -12.83 -0.88
CA LYS A 60 -4.76 -13.30 -1.28
C LYS A 60 -4.69 -14.70 -1.89
N ASP A 61 -5.27 -15.70 -1.22
CA ASP A 61 -5.14 -17.10 -1.60
C ASP A 61 -6.44 -17.92 -1.34
N GLY A 62 -6.40 -19.20 -1.70
CA GLY A 62 -7.56 -20.10 -1.59
C GLY A 62 -8.08 -20.29 -0.16
N THR A 63 -7.29 -19.99 0.88
CA THR A 63 -7.76 -20.12 2.28
C THR A 63 -8.51 -18.87 2.75
N ARG A 64 -8.57 -17.80 1.94
CA ARG A 64 -9.23 -16.52 2.25
C ARG A 64 -8.70 -15.84 3.52
N ASN A 65 -7.43 -16.04 3.87
CA ASN A 65 -6.87 -15.52 5.11
C ASN A 65 -6.58 -14.00 5.09
N GLY A 66 -6.44 -13.38 3.92
CA GLY A 66 -6.19 -11.95 3.79
C GLY A 66 -4.87 -11.50 4.44
N TYR A 67 -3.89 -12.40 4.62
CA TYR A 67 -2.63 -12.12 5.29
C TYR A 67 -1.45 -12.20 4.34
N ASP A 68 -0.75 -11.08 4.14
CA ASP A 68 0.56 -11.10 3.51
C ASP A 68 1.72 -11.23 4.51
N ALA A 69 2.36 -12.39 4.46
CA ALA A 69 3.56 -12.71 5.23
C ALA A 69 4.84 -12.14 4.62
N SER A 70 4.84 -11.78 3.33
CA SER A 70 6.01 -11.17 2.68
C SER A 70 6.09 -9.65 2.84
N ALA A 71 4.99 -9.03 3.25
CA ALA A 71 4.88 -7.59 3.41
C ALA A 71 5.99 -7.02 4.30
N PRO A 72 6.73 -6.00 3.84
CA PRO A 72 7.67 -5.28 4.68
C PRO A 72 6.96 -4.64 5.88
N ALA A 73 7.67 -4.49 6.99
CA ALA A 73 7.11 -3.84 8.18
C ALA A 73 6.77 -2.37 7.87
N PHE A 74 5.52 -1.99 8.11
CA PHE A 74 5.09 -0.60 8.00
C PHE A 74 5.64 0.25 9.15
N PRO A 75 5.85 1.58 8.96
CA PRO A 75 6.30 2.48 10.01
C PRO A 75 5.25 2.60 11.13
N ALA A 76 5.66 3.02 12.33
CA ALA A 76 4.75 3.07 13.49
C ALA A 76 3.49 3.91 13.22
N THR A 77 3.65 5.12 12.67
CA THR A 77 2.59 6.05 12.27
C THR A 77 3.09 6.98 11.15
N GLY A 78 2.19 7.70 10.48
CA GLY A 78 2.53 8.76 9.52
C GLY A 78 1.64 8.76 8.28
N PRO A 79 1.69 9.82 7.45
CA PRO A 79 1.03 9.80 6.15
C PRO A 79 1.72 8.82 5.20
N PRO A 80 1.06 8.41 4.10
CA PRO A 80 1.72 7.67 3.03
C PRO A 80 2.89 8.49 2.47
N SER A 81 4.03 7.84 2.25
CA SER A 81 5.23 8.46 1.65
C SER A 81 5.06 8.67 0.14
N THR A 82 4.22 7.87 -0.51
CA THR A 82 3.86 8.05 -1.93
C THR A 82 2.41 7.64 -2.15
N LYS A 83 1.74 8.38 -3.05
CA LYS A 83 0.38 8.10 -3.49
C LYS A 83 0.26 8.24 -5.01
N TRP A 84 -0.52 7.36 -5.63
CA TRP A 84 -1.07 7.57 -6.98
C TRP A 84 -2.58 7.28 -6.99
N SER A 85 -3.26 7.76 -8.03
CA SER A 85 -4.69 7.61 -8.22
C SER A 85 -5.01 7.41 -9.71
N THR A 86 -5.79 6.38 -10.03
CA THR A 86 -6.14 6.02 -11.42
C THR A 86 -7.64 5.84 -11.57
N SER A 87 -8.28 6.74 -12.34
CA SER A 87 -9.71 6.67 -12.64
C SER A 87 -10.02 5.57 -13.65
N LEU A 88 -11.07 4.80 -13.37
CA LEU A 88 -11.54 3.68 -14.19
C LEU A 88 -12.93 3.97 -14.77
N ASP A 89 -13.42 3.07 -15.61
CA ASP A 89 -14.61 3.28 -16.45
C ASP A 89 -15.93 2.77 -15.86
N GLY A 90 -15.92 2.24 -14.64
CA GLY A 90 -17.09 1.66 -14.00
C GLY A 90 -16.93 1.53 -12.50
N SER A 91 -18.01 1.14 -11.82
CA SER A 91 -18.00 0.93 -10.38
C SER A 91 -17.07 -0.22 -9.99
N LEU A 92 -16.39 -0.13 -8.85
CA LEU A 92 -15.48 -1.17 -8.35
C LEU A 92 -16.11 -1.92 -7.17
N TYR A 93 -16.52 -3.16 -7.41
CA TYR A 93 -16.95 -4.09 -6.36
C TYR A 93 -15.88 -5.16 -6.09
N ALA A 94 -15.19 -5.59 -7.15
CA ALA A 94 -14.09 -6.53 -7.07
C ALA A 94 -12.90 -5.96 -6.28
N GLU A 95 -12.33 -6.80 -5.41
CA GLU A 95 -11.03 -6.54 -4.79
C GLU A 95 -9.94 -6.44 -5.88
N PRO A 96 -9.01 -5.47 -5.80
CA PRO A 96 -7.83 -5.47 -6.65
C PRO A 96 -7.04 -6.77 -6.48
N LEU A 97 -6.38 -7.23 -7.53
CA LEU A 97 -5.42 -8.33 -7.43
C LEU A 97 -4.03 -7.80 -7.73
N ALA A 98 -3.00 -8.39 -7.14
CA ALA A 98 -1.63 -7.95 -7.32
C ALA A 98 -0.74 -9.14 -7.69
N LEU A 99 0.05 -9.02 -8.75
CA LEU A 99 1.03 -10.04 -9.10
C LEU A 99 2.17 -9.43 -9.89
N ASN A 100 3.39 -9.61 -9.39
CA ASN A 100 4.64 -9.21 -10.06
C ASN A 100 4.70 -7.71 -10.39
N GLY A 101 4.31 -6.84 -9.46
CA GLY A 101 4.35 -5.40 -9.64
C GLY A 101 3.25 -4.84 -10.55
N VAL A 102 2.18 -5.62 -10.77
CA VAL A 102 1.02 -5.22 -11.56
C VAL A 102 -0.24 -5.41 -10.75
N ILE A 103 -1.06 -4.36 -10.71
CA ILE A 103 -2.39 -4.36 -10.11
C ILE A 103 -3.44 -4.65 -11.18
N TYR A 104 -4.31 -5.60 -10.92
CA TYR A 104 -5.42 -5.96 -11.79
C TYR A 104 -6.74 -5.54 -11.14
N GLN A 105 -7.54 -4.75 -11.84
CA GLN A 105 -8.82 -4.27 -11.33
C GLN A 105 -9.93 -4.53 -12.35
N ALA A 106 -11.00 -5.19 -11.91
CA ALA A 106 -12.22 -5.36 -12.69
C ALA A 106 -13.26 -4.28 -12.37
N THR A 107 -14.13 -3.97 -13.33
CA THR A 107 -15.18 -2.94 -13.18
C THR A 107 -16.55 -3.46 -13.61
N GLU A 108 -17.61 -2.83 -13.11
CA GLU A 108 -19.00 -3.02 -13.56
C GLU A 108 -19.20 -2.64 -15.04
N ASN A 109 -18.21 -2.05 -15.72
CA ASN A 109 -18.26 -1.82 -17.17
C ASN A 109 -17.66 -3.00 -17.98
N ASN A 110 -17.54 -4.20 -17.39
CA ASN A 110 -16.90 -5.36 -18.01
C ASN A 110 -15.48 -5.07 -18.51
N SER A 111 -14.75 -4.23 -17.78
CA SER A 111 -13.33 -3.96 -18.04
C SER A 111 -12.45 -4.69 -17.04
N ILE A 112 -11.26 -5.10 -17.50
CA ILE A 112 -10.15 -5.53 -16.65
C ILE A 112 -8.97 -4.63 -16.98
N TYR A 113 -8.45 -3.94 -15.98
CA TYR A 113 -7.25 -3.10 -16.09
C TYR A 113 -6.05 -3.86 -15.56
N ALA A 114 -4.89 -3.63 -16.16
CA ALA A 114 -3.59 -3.85 -15.56
C ALA A 114 -2.91 -2.50 -15.37
N LEU A 115 -2.53 -2.19 -14.13
CA LEU A 115 -1.88 -0.96 -13.72
C LEU A 115 -0.51 -1.29 -13.15
N ASP A 116 0.47 -0.44 -13.43
CA ASP A 116 1.78 -0.51 -12.77
C ASP A 116 1.61 -0.20 -11.27
N GLU A 117 2.09 -1.08 -10.40
CA GLU A 117 1.90 -1.01 -8.93
C GLU A 117 2.48 0.28 -8.33
N VAL A 118 3.59 0.75 -8.87
CA VAL A 118 4.35 1.88 -8.29
C VAL A 118 3.80 3.23 -8.76
N THR A 119 3.33 3.29 -10.01
CA THR A 119 2.94 4.55 -10.65
C THR A 119 1.44 4.70 -10.86
N GLY A 120 0.68 3.60 -10.77
CA GLY A 120 -0.74 3.54 -11.13
C GLY A 120 -1.00 3.62 -12.64
N ALA A 121 0.04 3.72 -13.47
CA ALA A 121 -0.11 3.91 -14.90
C ALA A 121 -0.75 2.67 -15.55
N GLN A 122 -1.74 2.89 -16.41
CA GLN A 122 -2.37 1.79 -17.15
C GLN A 122 -1.35 1.14 -18.11
N ILE A 123 -1.07 -0.14 -17.88
CA ILE A 123 -0.26 -0.99 -18.78
C ILE A 123 -1.13 -1.44 -19.95
N TRP A 124 -2.28 -2.04 -19.65
CA TRP A 124 -3.30 -2.41 -20.63
C TRP A 124 -4.70 -2.37 -20.02
N ARG A 125 -5.71 -2.35 -20.89
CA ARG A 125 -7.12 -2.51 -20.52
C ARG A 125 -7.77 -3.49 -21.49
N TRP A 126 -8.39 -4.53 -20.96
CA TRP A 126 -9.29 -5.39 -21.71
C TRP A 126 -10.72 -4.89 -21.53
N HIS A 127 -11.43 -4.67 -22.64
CA HIS A 127 -12.85 -4.31 -22.68
C HIS A 127 -13.41 -4.70 -24.04
N GLN A 128 -14.07 -5.86 -24.10
CA GLN A 128 -14.60 -6.41 -25.37
C GLN A 128 -16.11 -6.63 -25.35
N PHE A 129 -16.71 -6.75 -24.16
CA PHE A 129 -18.13 -7.03 -24.00
C PHE A 129 -18.77 -5.89 -23.19
N ALA A 130 -19.87 -5.35 -23.68
CA ALA A 130 -20.62 -4.34 -22.95
C ALA A 130 -21.30 -4.95 -21.70
N PRO A 131 -21.35 -4.25 -20.57
CA PRO A 131 -22.16 -4.68 -19.43
C PRO A 131 -23.65 -4.64 -19.79
N GLN A 132 -24.49 -5.22 -18.94
CA GLN A 132 -25.94 -5.26 -19.16
C GLN A 132 -26.66 -4.39 -18.12
N PRO A 133 -27.83 -3.82 -18.47
CA PRO A 133 -28.71 -3.26 -17.44
C PRO A 133 -29.06 -4.31 -16.39
N ASP A 134 -29.32 -3.88 -15.16
CA ASP A 134 -29.72 -4.76 -14.06
C ASP A 134 -30.92 -5.65 -14.45
N PRO A 135 -30.71 -6.98 -14.66
CA PRO A 135 -31.78 -7.86 -15.11
C PRO A 135 -32.84 -8.10 -14.03
N ALA A 136 -32.53 -7.86 -12.75
CA ALA A 136 -33.43 -8.08 -11.63
C ALA A 136 -34.52 -7.01 -11.52
N THR A 137 -34.35 -5.87 -12.19
CA THR A 137 -35.38 -4.82 -12.27
C THR A 137 -36.69 -5.36 -12.86
N ALA A 138 -36.62 -6.39 -13.72
CA ALA A 138 -37.78 -7.08 -14.28
C ALA A 138 -38.66 -7.78 -13.22
N VAL A 139 -38.09 -8.09 -12.05
CA VAL A 139 -38.77 -8.75 -10.93
C VAL A 139 -38.83 -7.87 -9.68
N GLY A 140 -38.43 -6.60 -9.78
CA GLY A 140 -38.49 -5.64 -8.67
C GLY A 140 -37.33 -5.73 -7.66
N CYS A 141 -36.23 -6.38 -8.04
CA CYS A 141 -35.00 -6.48 -7.24
C CYS A 141 -33.81 -5.81 -7.93
N GLY A 142 -32.66 -5.85 -7.26
CA GLY A 142 -31.39 -5.39 -7.79
C GLY A 142 -31.06 -3.95 -7.36
N ASN A 143 -29.77 -3.64 -7.39
CA ASN A 143 -29.23 -2.35 -6.98
C ASN A 143 -27.87 -2.01 -7.63
N ILE A 144 -27.49 -2.73 -8.69
CA ILE A 144 -26.25 -2.49 -9.44
C ILE A 144 -26.65 -2.29 -10.89
N ASP A 145 -26.42 -1.10 -11.44
CA ASP A 145 -26.75 -0.78 -12.83
C ASP A 145 -25.68 0.18 -13.42
N PRO A 146 -25.03 -0.19 -14.55
CA PRO A 146 -25.09 -1.49 -15.21
C PRO A 146 -24.41 -2.59 -14.38
N VAL A 147 -24.65 -3.85 -14.75
CA VAL A 147 -23.99 -5.04 -14.19
C VAL A 147 -22.96 -5.56 -15.19
N GLY A 148 -21.70 -5.63 -14.76
CA GLY A 148 -20.56 -6.15 -15.50
C GLY A 148 -19.86 -7.26 -14.72
N ILE A 149 -18.60 -7.03 -14.35
CA ILE A 149 -17.82 -7.91 -13.48
C ILE A 149 -17.97 -7.38 -12.05
N THR A 150 -18.81 -8.03 -11.24
CA THR A 150 -19.02 -7.68 -9.84
C THR A 150 -18.10 -8.48 -8.91
N GLY A 151 -17.99 -9.79 -9.11
CA GLY A 151 -17.15 -10.66 -8.30
C GLY A 151 -15.65 -10.44 -8.54
N THR A 152 -14.86 -10.60 -7.48
CA THR A 152 -13.40 -10.54 -7.58
C THR A 152 -12.88 -11.64 -8.52
N PRO A 153 -12.07 -11.29 -9.54
CA PRO A 153 -11.44 -12.26 -10.42
C PRO A 153 -10.52 -13.26 -9.70
N VAL A 154 -9.98 -14.24 -10.43
CA VAL A 154 -8.91 -15.11 -9.95
C VAL A 154 -7.81 -15.24 -10.98
N ILE A 155 -6.56 -15.14 -10.53
CA ILE A 155 -5.36 -15.29 -11.35
C ILE A 155 -4.83 -16.71 -11.24
N ASP A 156 -4.57 -17.34 -12.38
CA ASP A 156 -3.67 -18.49 -12.47
C ASP A 156 -2.26 -17.98 -12.78
N PRO A 157 -1.36 -17.91 -11.78
CA PRO A 157 0.00 -17.41 -11.99
C PRO A 157 0.84 -18.34 -12.88
N THR A 158 0.51 -19.64 -12.93
CA THR A 158 1.24 -20.61 -13.75
C THR A 158 0.89 -20.44 -15.22
N ALA A 159 -0.40 -20.25 -15.52
CA ALA A 159 -0.87 -19.99 -16.89
C ALA A 159 -0.67 -18.53 -17.33
N ALA A 160 -0.40 -17.62 -16.40
CA ALA A 160 -0.38 -16.18 -16.60
C ALA A 160 -1.71 -15.66 -17.20
N ILE A 161 -2.83 -16.08 -16.59
CA ILE A 161 -4.19 -15.75 -17.01
C ILE A 161 -4.97 -15.20 -15.81
N ILE A 162 -5.76 -14.15 -16.03
CA ILE A 162 -6.83 -13.73 -15.13
C ILE A 162 -8.18 -14.22 -15.65
N TYR A 163 -8.95 -14.85 -14.78
CA TYR A 163 -10.32 -15.31 -15.03
C TYR A 163 -11.30 -14.41 -14.31
N ALA A 164 -12.34 -13.96 -15.00
CA ALA A 164 -13.41 -13.12 -14.45
C ALA A 164 -14.76 -13.52 -15.03
N VAL A 165 -15.84 -13.36 -14.27
CA VAL A 165 -17.20 -13.57 -14.77
C VAL A 165 -17.86 -12.22 -14.98
N GLY A 166 -18.47 -12.03 -16.15
CA GLY A 166 -19.24 -10.83 -16.45
C GLY A 166 -20.60 -11.15 -17.03
N LEU A 167 -21.56 -10.24 -16.80
CA LEU A 167 -22.88 -10.30 -17.40
C LEU A 167 -22.87 -9.65 -18.79
N VAL A 168 -23.37 -10.36 -19.80
CA VAL A 168 -23.37 -9.92 -21.20
C VAL A 168 -24.69 -10.22 -21.90
N ALA A 169 -24.89 -9.61 -23.07
CA ALA A 169 -26.05 -9.90 -23.91
C ALA A 169 -25.99 -11.35 -24.47
N ALA A 170 -27.14 -12.02 -24.49
CA ALA A 170 -27.30 -13.31 -25.17
C ALA A 170 -27.66 -13.13 -26.65
N SER A 171 -27.16 -14.02 -27.53
CA SER A 171 -27.36 -13.95 -28.98
C SER A 171 -28.82 -14.10 -29.45
N GLY A 172 -29.71 -14.53 -28.57
CA GLY A 172 -31.16 -14.67 -28.80
C GLY A 172 -32.02 -13.64 -28.06
N GLY A 173 -31.41 -12.62 -27.44
CA GLY A 173 -32.08 -11.69 -26.52
C GLY A 173 -31.97 -12.14 -25.06
N GLY A 174 -32.03 -11.16 -24.15
CA GLY A 174 -31.77 -11.37 -22.71
C GLY A 174 -30.28 -11.28 -22.35
N THR A 175 -29.96 -11.69 -21.12
CA THR A 175 -28.60 -11.62 -20.55
C THR A 175 -28.11 -13.01 -20.15
N LYS A 176 -26.78 -13.18 -20.08
CA LYS A 176 -26.13 -14.42 -19.63
C LYS A 176 -24.79 -14.12 -18.96
N TYR A 177 -24.36 -15.00 -18.06
CA TYR A 177 -23.02 -14.96 -17.50
C TYR A 177 -22.02 -15.65 -18.43
N GLN A 178 -20.84 -15.06 -18.55
CA GLN A 178 -19.72 -15.66 -19.26
C GLN A 178 -18.45 -15.59 -18.43
N LEU A 179 -17.68 -16.68 -18.46
CA LEU A 179 -16.31 -16.68 -17.97
C LEU A 179 -15.37 -16.13 -19.05
N PHE A 180 -14.64 -15.09 -18.71
CA PHE A 180 -13.55 -14.51 -19.49
C PHE A 180 -12.22 -15.08 -19.03
N ALA A 181 -11.26 -15.17 -19.94
CA ALA A 181 -9.87 -15.49 -19.64
C ALA A 181 -8.99 -14.52 -20.41
N VAL A 182 -8.24 -13.70 -19.69
CA VAL A 182 -7.41 -12.63 -20.26
C VAL A 182 -5.96 -12.90 -19.91
N SER A 183 -5.09 -12.82 -20.92
CA SER A 183 -3.64 -12.96 -20.76
C SER A 183 -3.08 -11.81 -19.94
N LEU A 184 -2.34 -12.11 -18.86
CA LEU A 184 -1.71 -11.08 -18.04
C LEU A 184 -0.66 -10.28 -18.80
N SER A 185 -0.01 -10.89 -19.78
CA SER A 185 1.12 -10.29 -20.51
C SER A 185 0.73 -9.12 -21.42
N ASN A 186 -0.52 -9.11 -21.92
CA ASN A 186 -0.92 -8.17 -22.98
C ASN A 186 -2.42 -7.82 -23.01
N GLY A 187 -3.21 -8.32 -22.06
CA GLY A 187 -4.65 -8.01 -22.00
C GLY A 187 -5.47 -8.63 -23.14
N THR A 188 -4.95 -9.62 -23.88
CA THR A 188 -5.71 -10.28 -24.96
C THR A 188 -6.56 -11.43 -24.42
N LEU A 189 -7.73 -11.64 -25.04
CA LEU A 189 -8.60 -12.76 -24.73
C LEU A 189 -7.94 -14.08 -25.14
N VAL A 190 -7.94 -15.05 -24.23
CA VAL A 190 -7.34 -16.38 -24.46
C VAL A 190 -8.21 -17.18 -25.42
N THR A 191 -7.58 -17.97 -26.29
CA THR A 191 -8.28 -18.83 -27.25
C THR A 191 -9.19 -19.83 -26.51
N GLY A 192 -10.43 -19.99 -26.99
CA GLY A 192 -11.45 -20.83 -26.34
C GLY A 192 -12.37 -20.09 -25.37
N TYR A 193 -12.20 -18.77 -25.22
CA TYR A 193 -13.04 -17.88 -24.42
C TYR A 193 -13.72 -16.80 -25.29
N PRO A 194 -14.81 -16.16 -24.82
CA PRO A 194 -15.51 -16.40 -23.56
C PRO A 194 -16.20 -17.76 -23.50
N ARG A 195 -16.52 -18.26 -22.30
CA ARG A 195 -17.28 -19.50 -22.08
C ARG A 195 -18.61 -19.16 -21.42
N ASP A 196 -19.71 -19.58 -22.03
CA ASP A 196 -21.05 -19.44 -21.44
C ASP A 196 -21.13 -20.24 -20.14
N ILE A 197 -21.62 -19.61 -19.08
CA ILE A 197 -22.03 -20.29 -17.85
C ILE A 197 -23.51 -20.58 -18.02
N GLY A 198 -23.84 -21.86 -18.24
CA GLY A 198 -25.17 -22.25 -18.74
C GLY A 198 -26.32 -22.06 -17.74
N GLN A 199 -25.98 -21.92 -16.46
CA GLN A 199 -26.91 -21.71 -15.33
C GLN A 199 -26.11 -20.98 -14.23
N PRO A 200 -26.74 -20.14 -13.41
CA PRO A 200 -28.18 -19.93 -13.28
C PRO A 200 -28.77 -18.78 -14.12
N ASN A 201 -30.09 -18.55 -14.01
CA ASN A 201 -30.80 -17.45 -14.68
C ASN A 201 -30.42 -16.08 -14.05
N PRO A 202 -29.82 -15.15 -14.83
CA PRO A 202 -29.39 -13.85 -14.31
C PRO A 202 -30.50 -12.96 -13.75
N ILE A 203 -31.76 -13.18 -14.10
CA ILE A 203 -32.89 -12.39 -13.54
C ILE A 203 -33.01 -12.59 -12.03
N TYR A 204 -32.65 -13.78 -11.52
CA TYR A 204 -32.81 -14.13 -10.10
C TYR A 204 -31.49 -14.26 -9.35
N LEU A 205 -30.40 -14.52 -10.06
CA LEU A 205 -29.11 -14.84 -9.47
C LEU A 205 -28.02 -13.87 -9.96
N GLN A 206 -27.31 -13.31 -8.99
CA GLN A 206 -26.19 -12.40 -9.15
C GLN A 206 -24.86 -13.14 -8.95
N GLU A 207 -23.90 -12.93 -9.83
CA GLU A 207 -22.50 -13.29 -9.60
C GLU A 207 -21.80 -12.14 -8.85
N ARG A 208 -21.75 -12.24 -7.52
CA ARG A 208 -21.05 -11.27 -6.64
C ARG A 208 -19.87 -11.91 -5.90
N ALA A 209 -20.00 -13.20 -5.58
CA ALA A 209 -19.00 -13.96 -4.84
C ALA A 209 -17.68 -14.00 -5.63
N ALA A 210 -16.55 -13.75 -4.97
CA ALA A 210 -15.24 -13.88 -5.59
C ALA A 210 -15.04 -15.26 -6.21
N LEU A 211 -14.32 -15.30 -7.33
CA LEU A 211 -13.95 -16.56 -7.96
C LEU A 211 -12.89 -17.31 -7.14
N ALA A 212 -12.89 -18.63 -7.28
CA ALA A 212 -11.81 -19.48 -6.77
C ALA A 212 -11.27 -20.37 -7.89
N ILE A 213 -10.02 -20.83 -7.75
CA ILE A 213 -9.41 -21.76 -8.70
C ILE A 213 -8.91 -23.00 -7.95
N SER A 214 -9.07 -24.17 -8.56
CA SER A 214 -8.50 -25.40 -8.00
C SER A 214 -6.97 -25.28 -7.89
N PRO A 215 -6.31 -25.94 -6.92
CA PRO A 215 -4.85 -25.92 -6.79
C PRO A 215 -4.11 -26.38 -8.06
N SER A 216 -4.76 -27.20 -8.88
CA SER A 216 -4.23 -27.69 -10.16
C SER A 216 -4.29 -26.67 -11.32
N GLY A 217 -4.99 -25.55 -11.17
CA GLY A 217 -5.29 -24.61 -12.26
C GLY A 217 -6.29 -25.15 -13.30
N GLY A 218 -6.93 -26.29 -13.06
CA GLY A 218 -7.82 -26.96 -14.04
C GLY A 218 -9.31 -26.60 -13.95
N MET A 219 -9.74 -25.92 -12.89
CA MET A 219 -11.15 -25.60 -12.63
C MET A 219 -11.26 -24.24 -11.96
N VAL A 220 -12.15 -23.37 -12.47
CA VAL A 220 -12.60 -22.15 -11.79
C VAL A 220 -13.97 -22.41 -11.18
N TYR A 221 -14.15 -22.08 -9.91
CA TYR A 221 -15.41 -22.18 -9.18
C TYR A 221 -16.08 -20.81 -9.12
N VAL A 222 -17.35 -20.77 -9.51
CA VAL A 222 -18.19 -19.56 -9.57
C VAL A 222 -19.42 -19.81 -8.70
N ALA A 223 -19.69 -18.94 -7.73
CA ALA A 223 -20.86 -19.05 -6.86
C ALA A 223 -21.86 -17.91 -7.12
N PHE A 224 -23.14 -18.20 -6.93
CA PHE A 224 -24.20 -17.23 -7.21
C PHE A 224 -25.09 -16.99 -5.99
N GLY A 225 -25.45 -15.72 -5.78
CA GLY A 225 -26.31 -15.23 -4.72
C GLY A 225 -27.60 -14.61 -5.25
N GLY A 226 -28.58 -14.39 -4.37
CA GLY A 226 -29.77 -13.62 -4.71
C GLY A 226 -29.46 -12.14 -4.92
N TRP A 227 -30.35 -11.45 -5.64
CA TRP A 227 -30.31 -9.99 -5.75
C TRP A 227 -30.77 -9.34 -4.45
N VAL A 228 -30.37 -8.08 -4.24
CA VAL A 228 -30.95 -7.25 -3.18
C VAL A 228 -32.47 -7.20 -3.36
N GLY A 229 -33.20 -7.57 -2.30
CA GLY A 229 -34.66 -7.72 -2.29
C GLY A 229 -35.16 -9.17 -2.37
N ASP A 230 -34.25 -10.16 -2.47
CA ASP A 230 -34.55 -11.59 -2.33
C ASP A 230 -35.62 -12.11 -3.32
N CYS A 231 -35.53 -11.67 -4.58
CA CYS A 231 -36.46 -12.10 -5.63
C CYS A 231 -36.28 -13.59 -5.99
N GLN A 232 -37.27 -14.38 -5.58
CA GLN A 232 -37.37 -15.81 -5.82
C GLN A 232 -37.57 -16.17 -7.32
N PRO A 233 -37.04 -17.32 -7.79
CA PRO A 233 -36.21 -18.28 -7.05
C PRO A 233 -34.70 -18.03 -7.20
N TYR A 234 -33.97 -17.89 -6.09
CA TYR A 234 -32.50 -17.83 -6.05
C TYR A 234 -31.95 -19.04 -5.27
N HIS A 235 -31.10 -19.86 -5.87
CA HIS A 235 -30.58 -21.08 -5.23
C HIS A 235 -29.06 -21.01 -4.98
N PRO A 236 -28.49 -21.83 -4.07
CA PRO A 236 -27.05 -21.91 -3.84
C PRO A 236 -26.33 -22.64 -4.98
N TYR A 237 -26.14 -21.95 -6.10
CA TYR A 237 -25.38 -22.49 -7.23
C TYR A 237 -23.88 -22.33 -6.99
N VAL A 238 -23.15 -23.43 -7.16
CA VAL A 238 -21.70 -23.42 -7.43
C VAL A 238 -21.46 -24.09 -8.78
N ILE A 239 -20.82 -23.38 -9.69
CA ILE A 239 -20.49 -23.85 -11.03
C ILE A 239 -18.98 -24.04 -11.12
N GLY A 240 -18.55 -25.27 -11.44
CA GLY A 240 -17.17 -25.59 -11.78
C GLY A 240 -16.98 -25.48 -13.28
N VAL A 241 -16.20 -24.50 -13.73
CA VAL A 241 -15.88 -24.30 -15.15
C VAL A 241 -14.48 -24.85 -15.44
N PRO A 242 -14.35 -25.91 -16.27
CA PRO A 242 -13.05 -26.43 -16.64
C PRO A 242 -12.26 -25.44 -17.51
N VAL A 243 -11.03 -25.16 -17.07
CA VAL A 243 -10.10 -24.20 -17.68
C VAL A 243 -8.73 -24.84 -17.93
N GLY A 244 -7.83 -24.11 -18.59
CA GLY A 244 -6.46 -24.57 -18.83
C GLY A 244 -6.42 -25.92 -19.55
N ALA A 245 -5.67 -26.88 -18.99
CA ALA A 245 -5.55 -28.23 -19.55
C ALA A 245 -6.86 -29.04 -19.53
N SER A 246 -7.84 -28.65 -18.71
CA SER A 246 -9.15 -29.29 -18.62
C SER A 246 -10.19 -28.67 -19.55
N LEU A 247 -9.80 -27.70 -20.39
CA LEU A 247 -10.69 -27.05 -21.34
C LEU A 247 -11.39 -28.09 -22.24
N GLY A 248 -12.71 -27.97 -22.39
CA GLY A 248 -13.54 -28.90 -23.16
C GLY A 248 -14.25 -29.98 -22.33
N GLN A 249 -13.87 -30.17 -21.06
CA GLN A 249 -14.66 -30.97 -20.12
C GLN A 249 -16.00 -30.29 -19.80
N PRO A 250 -17.06 -31.05 -19.44
CA PRO A 250 -18.35 -30.48 -19.06
C PRO A 250 -18.24 -29.64 -17.78
N GLN A 251 -19.07 -28.60 -17.69
CA GLN A 251 -19.21 -27.84 -16.45
C GLN A 251 -19.82 -28.72 -15.35
N LEU A 252 -19.39 -28.50 -14.12
CA LEU A 252 -19.94 -29.12 -12.93
C LEU A 252 -20.93 -28.15 -12.28
N VAL A 253 -22.03 -28.67 -11.76
CA VAL A 253 -23.09 -27.87 -11.13
C VAL A 253 -23.43 -28.49 -9.80
N TYR A 254 -23.32 -27.70 -8.73
CA TYR A 254 -23.89 -28.01 -7.43
C TYR A 254 -25.08 -27.07 -7.20
N GLN A 255 -26.24 -27.69 -6.97
CA GLN A 255 -27.45 -27.07 -6.48
C GLN A 255 -28.21 -28.18 -5.71
N PRO A 256 -28.35 -28.08 -4.38
CA PRO A 256 -28.89 -29.17 -3.55
C PRO A 256 -30.41 -29.09 -3.34
N GLN A 257 -31.04 -27.98 -3.70
CA GLN A 257 -32.43 -27.70 -3.37
C GLN A 257 -33.41 -28.30 -4.38
N SER A 258 -34.53 -28.79 -3.88
CA SER A 258 -35.66 -29.25 -4.69
C SER A 258 -36.40 -28.11 -5.39
N SER A 259 -37.32 -28.44 -6.31
CA SER A 259 -38.14 -27.46 -7.03
C SER A 259 -39.15 -26.70 -6.17
N THR A 260 -39.35 -27.09 -4.91
CA THR A 260 -40.24 -26.39 -3.95
C THR A 260 -39.47 -25.48 -2.99
N GLN A 261 -38.13 -25.50 -3.07
CA GLN A 261 -37.23 -24.57 -2.39
C GLN A 261 -36.77 -23.52 -3.41
N GLY A 262 -36.30 -22.37 -2.95
CA GLY A 262 -35.95 -21.26 -3.86
C GLY A 262 -35.06 -20.19 -3.24
N GLU A 263 -34.41 -20.47 -2.11
CA GLU A 263 -33.60 -19.50 -1.35
C GLU A 263 -32.18 -20.05 -1.12
N ALA A 264 -31.45 -19.54 -0.13
CA ALA A 264 -30.09 -19.94 0.27
C ALA A 264 -28.96 -19.53 -0.69
N GLY A 265 -29.10 -18.42 -1.41
CA GLY A 265 -28.06 -17.92 -2.32
C GLY A 265 -26.70 -17.71 -1.64
N ILE A 266 -25.61 -17.88 -2.39
CA ILE A 266 -24.22 -17.67 -1.93
C ILE A 266 -23.80 -16.25 -2.33
N TRP A 267 -24.04 -15.28 -1.45
CA TRP A 267 -23.95 -13.85 -1.81
C TRP A 267 -22.77 -13.11 -1.18
N GLY A 268 -22.10 -13.69 -0.17
CA GLY A 268 -20.92 -13.12 0.46
C GLY A 268 -19.80 -12.84 -0.56
N ALA A 269 -19.23 -11.63 -0.51
CA ALA A 269 -18.24 -11.16 -1.48
C ALA A 269 -16.96 -12.02 -1.51
N SER A 270 -16.60 -12.64 -0.38
CA SER A 270 -15.44 -13.54 -0.25
C SER A 270 -15.53 -14.81 -1.08
N GLY A 271 -16.74 -15.22 -1.47
CA GLY A 271 -16.98 -16.36 -2.34
C GLY A 271 -16.46 -17.70 -1.82
N PRO A 272 -16.22 -18.69 -2.70
CA PRO A 272 -15.77 -20.01 -2.29
C PRO A 272 -14.35 -19.99 -1.75
N MET A 273 -14.11 -20.70 -0.65
CA MET A 273 -12.79 -21.02 -0.13
C MET A 273 -12.34 -22.38 -0.69
N VAL A 274 -11.05 -22.55 -1.00
CA VAL A 274 -10.50 -23.81 -1.52
C VAL A 274 -9.31 -24.25 -0.67
N ASP A 275 -9.41 -25.44 -0.07
CA ASP A 275 -8.33 -26.00 0.73
C ASP A 275 -7.22 -26.63 -0.13
N ALA A 276 -6.11 -27.02 0.50
CA ALA A 276 -4.97 -27.63 -0.19
C ALA A 276 -5.29 -28.97 -0.89
N SER A 277 -6.38 -29.65 -0.51
CA SER A 277 -6.86 -30.86 -1.17
C SER A 277 -7.79 -30.55 -2.36
N GLY A 278 -8.09 -29.27 -2.59
CA GLY A 278 -9.02 -28.80 -3.61
C GLY A 278 -10.49 -28.90 -3.22
N ASN A 279 -10.81 -29.19 -1.95
CA ASN A 279 -12.21 -29.14 -1.51
C ASN A 279 -12.66 -27.68 -1.47
N VAL A 280 -13.91 -27.46 -1.87
CA VAL A 280 -14.52 -26.14 -1.97
C VAL A 280 -15.47 -25.94 -0.79
N TYR A 281 -15.43 -24.79 -0.16
CA TYR A 281 -16.35 -24.43 0.93
C TYR A 281 -17.08 -23.16 0.55
N VAL A 282 -18.38 -23.15 0.78
CA VAL A 282 -19.25 -21.99 0.54
C VAL A 282 -20.19 -21.78 1.71
N THR A 283 -20.59 -20.53 1.92
CA THR A 283 -21.60 -20.18 2.93
C THR A 283 -22.86 -19.71 2.24
N THR A 284 -24.00 -20.23 2.67
CA THR A 284 -25.32 -19.93 2.11
C THR A 284 -26.08 -18.94 2.98
N GLY A 285 -26.89 -18.09 2.33
CA GLY A 285 -27.79 -17.16 3.01
C GLY A 285 -29.08 -17.81 3.51
N ASN A 286 -30.09 -16.99 3.79
CA ASN A 286 -31.39 -17.42 4.33
C ASN A 286 -31.98 -18.63 3.60
N GLY A 287 -32.43 -19.64 4.33
CA GLY A 287 -33.18 -20.77 3.78
C GLY A 287 -34.66 -20.47 3.53
N SER A 288 -35.28 -21.27 2.65
CA SER A 288 -36.68 -21.31 2.26
C SER A 288 -37.63 -21.35 3.46
N TYR A 289 -38.01 -20.16 3.94
CA TYR A 289 -38.97 -19.99 5.02
C TYR A 289 -40.34 -19.59 4.47
N GLY A 290 -41.40 -20.31 4.86
CA GLY A 290 -42.78 -19.98 4.44
C GLY A 290 -43.17 -20.40 3.02
N SER A 291 -42.29 -21.08 2.27
CA SER A 291 -42.51 -21.61 0.91
C SER A 291 -43.44 -22.84 0.83
N GLY A 292 -44.25 -23.09 1.87
CA GLY A 292 -45.09 -24.29 1.98
C GLY A 292 -44.36 -25.53 2.50
N THR A 293 -43.04 -25.51 2.61
CA THR A 293 -42.23 -26.54 3.30
C THR A 293 -41.99 -26.09 4.75
N PRO A 294 -42.30 -26.91 5.77
CA PRO A 294 -42.05 -26.54 7.16
C PRO A 294 -40.54 -26.37 7.43
N CYS A 295 -40.12 -25.18 7.90
CA CYS A 295 -38.73 -24.97 8.33
C CYS A 295 -38.45 -25.75 9.62
N ASN A 296 -37.71 -26.85 9.50
CA ASN A 296 -37.20 -27.65 10.62
C ASN A 296 -36.06 -28.55 10.14
N ASN A 297 -35.31 -29.13 11.07
CA ASN A 297 -34.15 -29.96 10.77
C ASN A 297 -34.45 -31.19 9.89
N ALA A 298 -35.69 -31.70 9.88
CA ALA A 298 -36.07 -32.83 9.02
C ALA A 298 -36.25 -32.42 7.55
N ASN A 299 -36.43 -31.12 7.28
CA ASN A 299 -36.56 -30.53 5.95
C ASN A 299 -35.48 -29.47 5.71
N PHE A 300 -34.26 -29.71 6.23
CA PHE A 300 -33.13 -28.83 6.02
C PHE A 300 -32.88 -28.62 4.52
N ASP A 301 -32.75 -27.36 4.12
CA ASP A 301 -32.77 -26.92 2.73
C ASP A 301 -31.43 -26.32 2.29
N HIS A 302 -30.40 -26.48 3.12
CA HIS A 302 -29.06 -25.93 2.91
C HIS A 302 -28.98 -24.40 3.03
N GLY A 303 -29.98 -23.74 3.61
CA GLY A 303 -29.87 -22.35 4.06
C GLY A 303 -29.07 -22.18 5.35
N ASP A 304 -28.47 -21.01 5.52
CA ASP A 304 -27.67 -20.62 6.69
C ASP A 304 -26.60 -21.66 7.06
N ALA A 305 -25.83 -22.08 6.07
CA ALA A 305 -24.94 -23.22 6.21
C ALA A 305 -23.55 -22.97 5.63
N VAL A 306 -22.55 -23.63 6.21
CA VAL A 306 -21.26 -23.86 5.56
C VAL A 306 -21.31 -25.23 4.90
N ILE A 307 -21.13 -25.29 3.59
CA ILE A 307 -21.14 -26.52 2.80
C ILE A 307 -19.72 -26.85 2.35
N LYS A 308 -19.30 -28.11 2.50
CA LYS A 308 -18.04 -28.65 1.95
C LYS A 308 -18.33 -29.52 0.73
N LEU A 309 -17.68 -29.20 -0.38
CA LEU A 309 -17.75 -29.91 -1.65
C LEU A 309 -16.38 -30.50 -2.01
N SER A 310 -16.38 -31.60 -2.73
CA SER A 310 -15.18 -32.15 -3.35
C SER A 310 -14.69 -31.25 -4.49
N PRO A 311 -13.46 -31.46 -5.03
CA PRO A 311 -13.01 -30.76 -6.24
C PRO A 311 -13.93 -30.96 -7.46
N THR A 312 -14.78 -32.00 -7.44
CA THR A 312 -15.77 -32.28 -8.49
C THR A 312 -17.19 -31.87 -8.10
N LEU A 313 -17.32 -30.98 -7.11
CA LEU A 313 -18.59 -30.44 -6.60
C LEU A 313 -19.58 -31.48 -6.07
N SER A 314 -19.08 -32.63 -5.59
CA SER A 314 -19.90 -33.57 -4.82
C SER A 314 -19.92 -33.13 -3.35
N GLU A 315 -21.08 -33.08 -2.71
CA GLU A 315 -21.17 -32.69 -1.31
C GLU A 315 -20.48 -33.73 -0.41
N LEU A 316 -19.57 -33.24 0.44
CA LEU A 316 -18.82 -34.04 1.42
C LEU A 316 -19.36 -33.86 2.85
N GLY A 317 -20.07 -32.77 3.11
CA GLY A 317 -20.75 -32.51 4.37
C GLY A 317 -21.12 -31.04 4.52
N TYR A 318 -21.82 -30.73 5.60
CA TYR A 318 -22.29 -29.38 5.91
C TYR A 318 -22.30 -29.12 7.43
N TRP A 319 -22.40 -27.85 7.79
CA TRP A 319 -22.76 -27.36 9.11
C TRP A 319 -23.80 -26.24 8.98
N ALA A 320 -24.72 -26.18 9.92
CA ALA A 320 -25.63 -25.04 10.11
C ALA A 320 -25.82 -24.80 11.62
N PRO A 321 -26.06 -23.56 12.07
CA PRO A 321 -26.34 -23.30 13.47
C PRO A 321 -27.67 -23.94 13.88
N SER A 322 -27.82 -24.30 15.15
CA SER A 322 -29.02 -25.00 15.65
C SER A 322 -30.32 -24.17 15.49
N ASN A 323 -30.19 -22.86 15.38
CA ASN A 323 -31.26 -21.89 15.17
C ASN A 323 -31.37 -21.39 13.72
N TRP A 324 -30.80 -22.08 12.73
CA TRP A 324 -30.82 -21.66 11.31
C TRP A 324 -32.21 -21.23 10.81
N CYS A 325 -33.28 -21.95 11.17
CA CYS A 325 -34.64 -21.55 10.79
C CYS A 325 -35.08 -20.17 11.34
N ALA A 326 -34.61 -19.81 12.53
CA ALA A 326 -34.91 -18.50 13.11
C ALA A 326 -34.09 -17.40 12.44
N LEU A 327 -32.87 -17.71 11.99
CA LEU A 327 -32.05 -16.79 11.20
C LEU A 327 -32.69 -16.50 9.85
N ALA A 328 -33.07 -17.56 9.11
CA ALA A 328 -33.78 -17.46 7.85
C ALA A 328 -35.07 -16.63 7.94
N ALA A 329 -35.88 -16.84 8.99
CA ALA A 329 -37.12 -16.09 9.19
C ALA A 329 -36.90 -14.60 9.54
N ALA A 330 -35.70 -14.23 9.99
CA ALA A 330 -35.36 -12.90 10.45
C ALA A 330 -34.47 -12.11 9.48
N ASP A 331 -34.09 -12.70 8.33
CA ASP A 331 -33.06 -12.17 7.42
C ASP A 331 -31.71 -11.93 8.14
N SER A 332 -31.40 -12.80 9.11
CA SER A 332 -30.17 -12.72 9.92
C SER A 332 -29.17 -13.79 9.47
N ASP A 333 -28.92 -13.89 8.17
CA ASP A 333 -28.15 -14.99 7.63
C ASP A 333 -26.65 -14.98 7.98
N ILE A 334 -26.05 -16.16 7.98
CA ILE A 334 -24.58 -16.31 8.10
C ILE A 334 -23.85 -16.15 6.76
N GLY A 335 -24.58 -16.12 5.64
CA GLY A 335 -24.06 -16.02 4.28
C GLY A 335 -23.48 -14.64 3.90
N SER A 336 -23.62 -13.65 4.79
CA SER A 336 -23.01 -12.33 4.64
C SER A 336 -21.49 -12.33 4.71
N LEU A 337 -20.89 -13.42 5.20
CA LEU A 337 -19.45 -13.62 5.29
C LEU A 337 -19.09 -15.05 4.85
N GLY A 338 -18.03 -15.19 4.07
CA GLY A 338 -17.52 -16.48 3.61
C GLY A 338 -16.64 -17.18 4.65
N PRO A 339 -16.39 -18.50 4.49
CA PRO A 339 -15.66 -19.27 5.47
C PRO A 339 -14.16 -18.93 5.45
N LEU A 340 -13.56 -18.85 6.64
CA LEU A 340 -12.13 -18.60 6.84
C LEU A 340 -11.41 -19.84 7.39
N LEU A 341 -10.48 -20.42 6.64
CA LEU A 341 -9.68 -21.58 7.11
C LEU A 341 -8.52 -21.11 7.97
N LEU A 342 -8.47 -21.64 9.19
CA LEU A 342 -7.40 -21.39 10.16
C LEU A 342 -6.28 -22.43 9.97
N GLN A 343 -5.06 -22.06 10.38
CA GLN A 343 -3.85 -22.90 10.22
C GLN A 343 -3.95 -24.26 10.95
N ASN A 344 -4.81 -24.37 11.97
CA ASN A 344 -5.04 -25.61 12.71
C ASN A 344 -6.12 -26.51 12.10
N GLY A 345 -6.65 -26.17 10.91
CA GLY A 345 -7.70 -26.94 10.25
C GLY A 345 -9.11 -26.68 10.79
N GLN A 346 -9.30 -25.68 11.64
CA GLN A 346 -10.64 -25.16 11.95
C GLN A 346 -11.10 -24.16 10.89
N ILE A 347 -12.41 -23.98 10.78
CA ILE A 347 -13.01 -22.89 10.01
C ILE A 347 -13.65 -21.92 10.99
N PHE A 348 -13.35 -20.64 10.85
CA PHE A 348 -14.11 -19.58 11.50
C PHE A 348 -15.23 -19.12 10.56
N GLN A 349 -16.42 -18.94 11.12
CA GLN A 349 -17.60 -18.43 10.42
C GLN A 349 -18.32 -17.41 11.32
N ALA A 350 -18.82 -16.34 10.73
CA ALA A 350 -19.68 -15.34 11.38
C ALA A 350 -20.74 -14.84 10.37
N GLY A 351 -21.54 -13.83 10.74
CA GLY A 351 -22.46 -13.19 9.79
C GLY A 351 -23.35 -12.12 10.44
N LYS A 352 -24.49 -11.80 9.82
CA LYS A 352 -25.44 -10.80 10.32
C LYS A 352 -25.84 -10.97 11.79
N PRO A 353 -25.95 -12.17 12.38
CA PRO A 353 -26.26 -12.32 13.81
C PRO A 353 -25.24 -11.74 14.79
N GLY A 354 -23.99 -11.51 14.34
CA GLY A 354 -22.88 -11.13 15.22
C GLY A 354 -22.33 -12.27 16.09
N ASP A 355 -22.81 -13.50 15.88
CA ASP A 355 -22.24 -14.72 16.46
C ASP A 355 -21.02 -15.20 15.65
N GLY A 356 -20.01 -15.69 16.35
CA GLY A 356 -18.87 -16.41 15.76
C GLY A 356 -18.92 -17.91 16.08
N TYR A 357 -18.45 -18.71 15.13
CA TYR A 357 -18.47 -20.18 15.20
C TYR A 357 -17.11 -20.75 14.82
N LEU A 358 -16.67 -21.78 15.55
CA LEU A 358 -15.51 -22.60 15.17
C LEU A 358 -15.99 -23.97 14.72
N LEU A 359 -15.67 -24.33 13.47
CA LEU A 359 -16.03 -25.59 12.84
C LEU A 359 -14.78 -26.44 12.61
N ASN A 360 -14.95 -27.76 12.49
CA ASN A 360 -13.88 -28.67 12.14
C ASN A 360 -13.92 -28.97 10.63
N SER A 361 -12.90 -28.56 9.86
CA SER A 361 -12.88 -28.78 8.40
C SER A 361 -12.85 -30.27 8.00
N ALA A 362 -12.38 -31.15 8.87
CA ALA A 362 -12.38 -32.60 8.63
C ALA A 362 -13.78 -33.21 8.77
N SER A 363 -14.65 -32.61 9.59
CA SER A 363 -16.04 -33.03 9.81
C SER A 363 -16.84 -31.85 10.31
N LEU A 364 -17.61 -31.22 9.43
CA LEU A 364 -18.36 -29.99 9.73
C LEU A 364 -19.41 -30.16 10.85
N GLY A 365 -19.90 -31.38 11.07
CA GLY A 365 -20.69 -31.72 12.26
C GLY A 365 -22.20 -31.58 12.11
N GLY A 366 -22.72 -31.17 10.95
CA GLY A 366 -24.15 -31.03 10.71
C GLY A 366 -24.78 -29.90 11.54
N ILE A 367 -26.09 -29.97 11.77
CA ILE A 367 -26.84 -28.91 12.47
C ILE A 367 -26.44 -28.87 13.95
N GLY A 368 -25.95 -27.73 14.42
CA GLY A 368 -25.51 -27.52 15.81
C GLY A 368 -24.18 -28.20 16.17
N GLY A 369 -23.43 -28.67 15.17
CA GLY A 369 -22.20 -29.44 15.36
C GLY A 369 -20.91 -28.62 15.50
N GLN A 370 -21.00 -27.30 15.70
CA GLN A 370 -19.83 -26.44 15.88
C GLN A 370 -19.04 -26.84 17.13
N GLN A 371 -17.72 -26.67 17.09
CA GLN A 371 -16.83 -26.92 18.23
C GLN A 371 -16.99 -25.84 19.32
N PHE A 372 -17.29 -24.61 18.90
CA PHE A 372 -17.54 -23.49 19.79
C PHE A 372 -18.43 -22.44 19.11
N GLN A 373 -19.21 -21.73 19.93
CA GLN A 373 -20.02 -20.59 19.52
C GLN A 373 -20.00 -19.56 20.66
N ALA A 374 -19.88 -18.29 20.29
CA ALA A 374 -20.16 -17.18 21.19
C ALA A 374 -20.61 -15.96 20.38
N HIS A 375 -21.45 -15.13 20.98
CA HIS A 375 -21.69 -13.79 20.45
C HIS A 375 -20.39 -12.96 20.55
N ILE A 376 -20.03 -12.27 19.47
CA ILE A 376 -18.83 -11.44 19.43
C ILE A 376 -19.11 -10.17 20.23
N ASP A 377 -18.38 -9.97 21.33
CA ASP A 377 -18.62 -8.85 22.23
C ASP A 377 -18.60 -7.51 21.49
N SER A 378 -19.60 -6.67 21.78
CA SER A 378 -19.87 -5.37 21.18
C SER A 378 -20.31 -5.37 19.70
N CYS A 379 -20.38 -6.50 18.99
CA CYS A 379 -21.03 -6.52 17.68
C CYS A 379 -22.55 -6.45 17.84
N PRO A 380 -23.28 -5.80 16.90
CA PRO A 380 -24.73 -5.87 16.89
C PRO A 380 -25.26 -7.30 16.81
N THR A 381 -26.51 -7.53 17.21
CA THR A 381 -27.17 -8.85 17.11
C THR A 381 -27.91 -9.07 15.80
N SER A 382 -27.82 -8.11 14.87
CA SER A 382 -28.47 -8.12 13.55
C SER A 382 -27.67 -7.20 12.62
N ASP A 383 -27.54 -7.58 11.35
CA ASP A 383 -26.74 -6.85 10.35
C ASP A 383 -25.35 -6.46 10.86
N ALA A 384 -24.65 -7.42 11.49
CA ALA A 384 -23.40 -7.16 12.18
C ALA A 384 -22.15 -7.33 11.32
N VAL A 385 -22.02 -8.45 10.60
CA VAL A 385 -20.74 -8.85 9.96
C VAL A 385 -20.95 -9.12 8.47
N PHE A 386 -20.11 -8.54 7.61
CA PHE A 386 -20.22 -8.64 6.15
C PHE A 386 -18.85 -8.74 5.45
N GLY A 387 -18.84 -9.35 4.27
CA GLY A 387 -17.68 -9.38 3.37
C GLY A 387 -16.77 -10.57 3.62
N GLY A 388 -15.67 -10.34 4.34
CA GLY A 388 -14.64 -11.32 4.64
C GLY A 388 -13.86 -10.94 5.90
N ASP A 389 -13.21 -11.94 6.51
CA ASP A 389 -12.34 -11.78 7.68
C ASP A 389 -10.87 -11.88 7.28
N ALA A 390 -9.97 -11.35 8.11
CA ALA A 390 -8.54 -11.62 7.97
C ALA A 390 -7.99 -12.44 9.13
N TYR A 391 -6.88 -13.15 8.90
CA TYR A 391 -6.29 -14.05 9.89
C TYR A 391 -4.77 -13.97 9.93
N LEU A 392 -4.25 -13.55 11.08
CA LEU A 392 -2.85 -13.66 11.46
C LEU A 392 -2.78 -14.36 12.81
N ALA A 393 -2.39 -15.63 12.81
CA ALA A 393 -2.39 -16.45 14.01
C ALA A 393 -1.72 -15.74 15.22
N PRO A 394 -2.36 -15.73 16.40
CA PRO A 394 -3.60 -16.42 16.75
C PRO A 394 -4.89 -15.59 16.56
N LEU A 395 -4.82 -14.45 15.86
CA LEU A 395 -5.91 -13.47 15.77
C LEU A 395 -6.72 -13.59 14.47
N VAL A 396 -8.05 -13.59 14.60
CA VAL A 396 -9.01 -13.35 13.51
C VAL A 396 -9.52 -11.92 13.62
N TYR A 397 -9.55 -11.17 12.52
CA TYR A 397 -10.02 -9.79 12.46
C TYR A 397 -11.37 -9.73 11.75
N VAL A 398 -12.39 -9.34 12.49
CA VAL A 398 -13.79 -9.36 12.07
C VAL A 398 -14.30 -7.93 11.84
N PRO A 399 -14.86 -7.61 10.67
CA PRO A 399 -15.50 -6.33 10.40
C PRO A 399 -16.92 -6.30 11.01
N CYS A 400 -17.12 -5.55 12.10
CA CYS A 400 -18.44 -5.38 12.72
C CYS A 400 -19.03 -3.99 12.42
N ASP A 401 -20.13 -3.98 11.67
CA ASP A 401 -20.88 -2.78 11.27
C ASP A 401 -21.28 -1.95 12.49
N GLY A 402 -21.00 -0.64 12.43
CA GLY A 402 -21.31 0.31 13.50
C GLY A 402 -20.43 0.20 14.75
N THR A 403 -19.60 -0.84 14.88
CA THR A 403 -18.66 -1.02 16.00
C THR A 403 -17.20 -0.82 15.57
N GLY A 404 -16.86 -1.15 14.33
CA GLY A 404 -15.49 -1.13 13.79
C GLY A 404 -14.86 -2.51 13.74
N LEU A 405 -13.53 -2.58 13.76
CA LEU A 405 -12.79 -3.85 13.71
C LEU A 405 -12.67 -4.50 15.09
N ILE A 406 -12.87 -5.81 15.15
CA ILE A 406 -12.67 -6.61 16.36
C ILE A 406 -11.67 -7.73 16.07
N ALA A 407 -10.65 -7.86 16.92
CA ALA A 407 -9.74 -9.00 16.89
C ALA A 407 -10.17 -10.05 17.91
N LEU A 408 -10.30 -11.30 17.45
CA LEU A 408 -10.59 -12.48 18.25
C LEU A 408 -9.33 -13.32 18.40
N SER A 409 -8.95 -13.62 19.64
CA SER A 409 -7.88 -14.57 19.95
C SER A 409 -8.42 -15.99 19.93
N ILE A 410 -7.86 -16.82 19.06
CA ILE A 410 -8.20 -18.24 18.94
C ILE A 410 -7.34 -19.07 19.90
N ASN A 411 -7.97 -19.77 20.82
CA ASN A 411 -7.32 -20.75 21.68
C ASN A 411 -7.50 -22.15 21.12
N THR A 412 -6.44 -22.68 20.50
CA THR A 412 -6.43 -23.99 19.87
C THR A 412 -6.38 -25.16 20.87
N SER A 413 -6.03 -24.92 22.13
CA SER A 413 -6.02 -25.95 23.16
C SER A 413 -7.42 -26.25 23.69
N THR A 414 -8.28 -25.23 23.75
CA THR A 414 -9.67 -25.35 24.18
C THR A 414 -10.68 -25.29 23.04
N ASN A 415 -10.23 -25.01 21.81
CA ASN A 415 -11.07 -24.72 20.64
C ASN A 415 -12.09 -23.60 20.89
N THR A 416 -11.67 -22.52 21.55
CA THR A 416 -12.53 -21.37 21.87
C THR A 416 -11.96 -20.08 21.28
N PHE A 417 -12.75 -19.02 21.24
CA PHE A 417 -12.24 -17.66 20.97
C PHE A 417 -12.71 -16.65 22.03
N SER A 418 -12.01 -15.54 22.12
CA SER A 418 -12.37 -14.38 22.96
C SER A 418 -11.88 -13.09 22.31
N VAL A 419 -12.56 -11.96 22.57
CA VAL A 419 -12.10 -10.65 22.09
C VAL A 419 -10.72 -10.33 22.68
N ALA A 420 -9.76 -10.02 21.81
CA ALA A 420 -8.43 -9.55 22.17
C ALA A 420 -8.41 -8.01 22.25
N TRP A 421 -8.92 -7.36 21.22
CA TRP A 421 -9.08 -5.91 21.16
C TRP A 421 -10.22 -5.54 20.20
N LYS A 422 -10.68 -4.29 20.30
CA LYS A 422 -11.60 -3.65 19.35
C LYS A 422 -11.06 -2.28 18.99
N SER A 423 -11.42 -1.77 17.82
CA SER A 423 -11.03 -0.43 17.38
C SER A 423 -11.44 0.64 18.42
N SER A 424 -10.63 1.69 18.53
CA SER A 424 -10.82 2.76 19.53
C SER A 424 -12.00 3.68 19.25
N PHE A 425 -12.64 3.55 18.09
CA PHE A 425 -13.83 4.28 17.68
C PHE A 425 -14.73 3.40 16.80
N ALA A 426 -16.00 3.79 16.74
CA ALA A 426 -17.03 3.12 15.97
C ALA A 426 -17.06 3.60 14.52
N PHE A 427 -17.19 2.66 13.57
CA PHE A 427 -17.42 2.91 12.15
C PHE A 427 -17.99 1.65 11.48
N THR A 428 -18.31 1.73 10.20
CA THR A 428 -18.72 0.56 9.39
C THR A 428 -17.51 0.12 8.55
N PRO A 429 -16.78 -0.92 8.96
CA PRO A 429 -15.62 -1.42 8.24
C PRO A 429 -16.03 -2.19 6.99
N THR A 430 -15.20 -2.13 5.96
CA THR A 430 -15.19 -3.13 4.89
C THR A 430 -14.39 -4.38 5.31
N ALA A 431 -14.24 -5.36 4.42
CA ALA A 431 -13.41 -6.52 4.73
C ALA A 431 -11.94 -6.10 4.98
N PRO A 432 -11.30 -6.57 6.05
CA PRO A 432 -9.92 -6.22 6.38
C PRO A 432 -8.91 -7.13 5.69
N ILE A 433 -7.67 -6.66 5.63
CA ILE A 433 -6.47 -7.47 5.32
C ILE A 433 -5.39 -7.24 6.37
N VAL A 434 -4.38 -8.10 6.42
CA VAL A 434 -3.24 -7.97 7.34
C VAL A 434 -1.94 -8.01 6.56
N ALA A 435 -1.09 -7.01 6.75
CA ALA A 435 0.22 -6.93 6.11
C ALA A 435 1.17 -6.08 6.95
N GLY A 436 2.45 -6.45 7.03
CA GLY A 436 3.49 -5.60 7.64
C GLY A 436 3.25 -5.21 9.11
N GLY A 437 2.50 -6.03 9.87
CA GLY A 437 2.10 -5.76 11.25
C GLY A 437 0.89 -4.84 11.42
N VAL A 438 0.15 -4.57 10.35
CA VAL A 438 -1.01 -3.68 10.30
C VAL A 438 -2.22 -4.42 9.76
N VAL A 439 -3.39 -4.18 10.37
CA VAL A 439 -4.70 -4.58 9.85
C VAL A 439 -5.27 -3.39 9.08
N TRP A 440 -5.42 -3.53 7.77
CA TRP A 440 -5.94 -2.50 6.89
C TRP A 440 -7.42 -2.74 6.60
N THR A 441 -8.24 -1.69 6.68
CA THR A 441 -9.65 -1.73 6.29
C THR A 441 -10.09 -0.36 5.79
N MET A 442 -11.11 -0.31 4.95
CA MET A 442 -11.79 0.94 4.62
C MET A 442 -13.01 1.14 5.51
N GLY A 443 -13.51 2.37 5.57
CA GLY A 443 -14.79 2.70 6.17
C GLY A 443 -14.98 4.21 6.28
N SER A 444 -16.22 4.67 6.11
CA SER A 444 -16.59 6.10 6.25
C SER A 444 -15.80 7.07 5.36
N GLY A 445 -15.26 6.62 4.22
CA GLY A 445 -14.38 7.44 3.36
C GLY A 445 -12.93 7.53 3.83
N HIS A 446 -12.49 6.59 4.65
CA HIS A 446 -11.12 6.48 5.14
C HIS A 446 -10.55 5.09 4.89
N LEU A 447 -9.24 5.02 4.63
CA LEU A 447 -8.42 3.83 4.83
C LEU A 447 -7.82 3.92 6.23
N TYR A 448 -8.14 2.94 7.07
CA TYR A 448 -7.58 2.80 8.41
C TYR A 448 -6.56 1.68 8.44
N GLY A 449 -5.47 1.90 9.20
CA GLY A 449 -4.49 0.88 9.53
C GLY A 449 -4.35 0.78 11.05
N PHE A 450 -4.66 -0.38 11.61
CA PHE A 450 -4.55 -0.66 13.04
C PHE A 450 -3.36 -1.57 13.32
N ASP A 451 -2.68 -1.36 14.44
CA ASP A 451 -1.67 -2.31 14.92
C ASP A 451 -2.27 -3.70 15.10
N ALA A 452 -1.72 -4.70 14.43
CA ALA A 452 -2.33 -6.03 14.38
C ALA A 452 -2.43 -6.71 15.75
N VAL A 453 -1.58 -6.34 16.71
CA VAL A 453 -1.54 -6.97 18.04
C VAL A 453 -2.33 -6.17 19.07
N SER A 454 -2.19 -4.85 19.08
CA SER A 454 -2.78 -3.98 20.11
C SER A 454 -4.12 -3.35 19.72
N GLY A 455 -4.45 -3.30 18.42
CA GLY A 455 -5.62 -2.58 17.91
C GLY A 455 -5.49 -1.06 17.93
N SER A 456 -4.30 -0.53 18.24
CA SER A 456 -4.04 0.92 18.23
C SER A 456 -4.09 1.46 16.80
N LEU A 457 -4.79 2.57 16.57
CA LEU A 457 -4.80 3.23 15.26
C LEU A 457 -3.39 3.74 14.90
N ARG A 458 -2.86 3.29 13.76
CA ARG A 458 -1.54 3.69 13.22
C ARG A 458 -1.66 4.62 12.01
N PHE A 459 -2.68 4.39 11.18
CA PHE A 459 -2.90 5.11 9.93
C PHE A 459 -4.37 5.48 9.79
N ASP A 460 -4.60 6.72 9.33
CA ASP A 460 -5.90 7.25 8.97
C ASP A 460 -5.71 8.12 7.73
N VAL A 461 -6.15 7.62 6.58
CA VAL A 461 -5.97 8.25 5.27
C VAL A 461 -7.35 8.52 4.67
N VAL A 462 -7.63 9.78 4.35
CA VAL A 462 -8.87 10.14 3.65
C VAL A 462 -8.83 9.60 2.22
N ILE A 463 -9.87 8.87 1.86
CA ILE A 463 -10.12 8.32 0.52
C ILE A 463 -11.48 8.83 0.02
N GLY A 464 -11.83 8.54 -1.23
CA GLY A 464 -13.17 8.80 -1.74
C GLY A 464 -14.21 7.80 -1.25
N GLY A 465 -15.42 7.91 -1.81
CA GLY A 465 -16.47 6.92 -1.57
C GLY A 465 -16.05 5.54 -2.09
N HIS A 466 -16.56 4.49 -1.48
CA HIS A 466 -16.32 3.10 -1.87
C HIS A 466 -17.62 2.29 -1.77
N THR A 467 -17.68 1.14 -2.45
CA THR A 467 -18.80 0.22 -2.29
C THR A 467 -18.74 -0.47 -0.92
N ARG A 468 -19.88 -0.98 -0.44
CA ARG A 468 -19.98 -1.58 0.92
C ARG A 468 -19.01 -2.75 1.17
N PHE A 469 -18.79 -3.59 0.16
CA PHE A 469 -17.96 -4.80 0.27
C PHE A 469 -16.59 -4.66 -0.40
N ALA A 470 -16.18 -3.42 -0.71
CA ALA A 470 -14.86 -3.15 -1.26
C ALA A 470 -13.78 -3.70 -0.31
N THR A 471 -12.69 -4.25 -0.82
CA THR A 471 -11.62 -4.83 0.00
C THR A 471 -10.29 -4.26 -0.47
N PRO A 472 -9.39 -3.80 0.42
CA PRO A 472 -8.08 -3.34 -0.01
C PRO A 472 -7.18 -4.54 -0.29
N THR A 473 -6.07 -4.30 -0.97
CA THR A 473 -5.05 -5.31 -1.29
C THR A 473 -3.68 -4.80 -0.88
N GLU A 474 -2.74 -5.70 -0.59
CA GLU A 474 -1.35 -5.31 -0.36
C GLU A 474 -0.40 -6.13 -1.25
N ASP A 475 0.61 -5.46 -1.80
CA ASP A 475 1.77 -6.08 -2.44
C ASP A 475 2.98 -5.17 -2.26
N ASN A 476 4.14 -5.74 -1.93
CA ASN A 476 5.42 -5.04 -1.75
C ASN A 476 5.39 -3.73 -0.94
N GLY A 477 4.50 -3.62 0.06
CA GLY A 477 4.32 -2.44 0.90
C GLY A 477 3.48 -1.32 0.29
N TRP A 478 2.81 -1.59 -0.83
CA TRP A 478 1.73 -0.77 -1.37
C TRP A 478 0.39 -1.31 -0.90
N VAL A 479 -0.41 -0.44 -0.29
CA VAL A 479 -1.81 -0.71 0.01
C VAL A 479 -2.65 -0.12 -1.13
N ILE A 480 -3.37 -1.00 -1.83
CA ILE A 480 -4.19 -0.67 -2.99
C ILE A 480 -5.65 -0.63 -2.56
N VAL A 481 -6.33 0.46 -2.87
CA VAL A 481 -7.66 0.80 -2.37
C VAL A 481 -8.61 1.00 -3.54
N PRO A 482 -9.63 0.13 -3.71
CA PRO A 482 -10.70 0.37 -4.66
C PRO A 482 -11.73 1.37 -4.07
N GLU A 483 -11.87 2.51 -4.73
CA GLU A 483 -12.96 3.46 -4.49
C GLU A 483 -14.11 3.23 -5.47
N THR A 484 -15.12 4.11 -5.49
CA THR A 484 -16.30 3.98 -6.35
C THR A 484 -15.93 3.69 -7.81
N ASN A 485 -15.03 4.46 -8.42
CA ASN A 485 -14.61 4.29 -9.82
C ASN A 485 -13.13 4.64 -10.04
N ARG A 486 -12.32 4.49 -8.99
CA ARG A 486 -10.91 4.88 -8.97
C ARG A 486 -10.15 3.89 -8.10
N VAL A 487 -8.91 3.59 -8.46
CA VAL A 487 -7.99 2.87 -7.58
C VAL A 487 -6.94 3.85 -7.09
N ASP A 488 -6.72 3.87 -5.78
CA ASP A 488 -5.64 4.61 -5.14
C ASP A 488 -4.59 3.62 -4.63
N GLY A 489 -3.31 3.94 -4.82
CA GLY A 489 -2.19 3.17 -4.26
C GLY A 489 -1.44 4.01 -3.24
N PHE A 490 -1.17 3.45 -2.06
CA PHE A 490 -0.47 4.09 -0.96
C PHE A 490 0.76 3.29 -0.56
N SER A 491 1.93 3.91 -0.64
CA SER A 491 3.14 3.37 -0.01
C SER A 491 3.40 4.11 1.28
N PHE A 492 3.72 3.37 2.34
CA PHE A 492 4.12 3.94 3.64
C PHE A 492 5.60 3.69 3.94
N ASN A 493 6.29 2.94 3.08
CA ASN A 493 7.68 2.58 3.26
C ASN A 493 8.64 3.70 2.88
N TRP A 494 9.89 3.53 3.31
CA TRP A 494 10.99 4.39 2.94
C TRP A 494 11.20 4.41 1.42
N GLN A 495 11.13 5.59 0.82
CA GLN A 495 11.35 5.80 -0.61
C GLN A 495 12.84 5.70 -0.94
N SER A 496 13.25 4.82 -1.86
CA SER A 496 14.63 4.81 -2.33
C SER A 496 14.92 5.97 -3.28
N LEU A 497 15.96 6.72 -2.97
CA LEU A 497 16.55 7.77 -3.80
C LEU A 497 17.80 7.28 -4.56
N GLY A 498 18.05 5.96 -4.55
CA GLY A 498 19.21 5.35 -5.21
C GLY A 498 20.54 5.84 -4.65
N GLY A 499 21.58 5.82 -5.49
CA GLY A 499 22.96 6.14 -5.09
C GLY A 499 23.65 5.00 -4.33
N VAL A 500 24.96 5.14 -4.13
CA VAL A 500 25.78 4.25 -3.28
C VAL A 500 26.55 5.15 -2.32
N LEU A 501 26.03 5.28 -1.11
CA LEU A 501 26.57 6.20 -0.11
C LEU A 501 27.68 5.55 0.72
N THR A 502 28.74 6.31 0.99
CA THR A 502 29.87 5.89 1.85
C THR A 502 30.00 6.73 3.12
N SER A 503 29.02 7.60 3.40
CA SER A 503 28.90 8.38 4.63
C SER A 503 27.45 8.43 5.08
N ASP A 504 27.21 8.91 6.30
CA ASP A 504 25.91 9.44 6.69
C ASP A 504 25.52 10.58 5.71
N PRO A 505 24.25 10.66 5.28
CA PRO A 505 23.77 11.77 4.47
C PRO A 505 23.56 13.00 5.35
N ASP A 506 23.44 14.17 4.73
CA ASP A 506 22.84 15.34 5.36
C ASP A 506 21.97 16.13 4.38
N ALA A 507 21.02 16.95 4.84
CA ALA A 507 20.06 17.61 3.97
C ALA A 507 19.74 19.05 4.40
N ALA A 508 19.29 19.86 3.43
CA ALA A 508 18.85 21.24 3.65
C ALA A 508 17.62 21.57 2.80
N ALA A 509 16.64 22.26 3.38
CA ALA A 509 15.43 22.72 2.67
C ALA A 509 15.30 24.25 2.70
N PRO A 510 15.69 24.98 1.64
CA PRO A 510 15.45 26.42 1.56
C PRO A 510 13.98 26.81 1.33
N ALA A 511 13.13 25.90 0.87
CA ALA A 511 11.70 26.13 0.66
C ALA A 511 10.90 24.82 0.76
N ALA A 512 9.58 24.90 0.96
CA ALA A 512 8.69 23.72 0.96
C ALA A 512 8.75 22.90 -0.33
N THR A 513 9.19 23.51 -1.43
CA THR A 513 9.29 22.90 -2.76
C THR A 513 10.74 22.64 -3.17
N ARG A 514 11.69 22.74 -2.24
CA ARG A 514 13.10 22.45 -2.54
C ARG A 514 13.79 21.84 -1.34
N GLU A 515 14.33 20.64 -1.57
CA GLU A 515 15.18 19.90 -0.65
C GLU A 515 16.45 19.51 -1.40
N ASP A 516 17.60 19.66 -0.76
CA ASP A 516 18.87 19.16 -1.27
C ASP A 516 19.40 18.16 -0.25
N VAL A 517 19.73 16.94 -0.69
CA VAL A 517 20.40 15.91 0.13
C VAL A 517 21.82 15.70 -0.37
N PHE A 518 22.75 15.56 0.56
CA PHE A 518 24.18 15.54 0.39
C PHE A 518 24.76 14.26 0.98
N ALA A 519 25.71 13.63 0.29
CA ALA A 519 26.40 12.47 0.82
C ALA A 519 27.74 12.26 0.13
N ARG A 520 28.61 11.45 0.75
CA ARG A 520 29.85 11.01 0.12
C ARG A 520 29.60 9.86 -0.84
N GLY A 521 29.97 10.02 -2.10
CA GLY A 521 29.91 8.97 -3.12
C GLY A 521 31.00 7.91 -2.96
N GLY A 522 30.95 6.86 -3.80
CA GLY A 522 31.99 5.81 -3.83
C GLY A 522 33.37 6.28 -4.28
N ASP A 523 33.45 7.47 -4.89
CA ASP A 523 34.67 8.15 -5.31
C ASP A 523 35.27 9.07 -4.22
N GLY A 524 34.60 9.20 -3.07
CA GLY A 524 35.03 10.07 -1.97
C GLY A 524 34.69 11.56 -2.15
N ALA A 525 33.98 11.94 -3.22
CA ALA A 525 33.52 13.30 -3.45
C ALA A 525 32.16 13.59 -2.77
N LEU A 526 31.81 14.87 -2.64
CA LEU A 526 30.47 15.29 -2.25
C LEU A 526 29.55 15.13 -3.45
N TRP A 527 28.47 14.38 -3.27
CA TRP A 527 27.37 14.27 -4.21
C TRP A 527 26.12 14.88 -3.60
N HIS A 528 25.28 15.51 -4.41
CA HIS A 528 23.98 15.99 -3.98
C HIS A 528 22.87 15.60 -4.96
N ARG A 529 21.64 15.54 -4.43
CA ARG A 529 20.42 15.31 -5.19
C ARG A 529 19.39 16.34 -4.74
N MET A 530 18.67 16.94 -5.68
CA MET A 530 17.72 18.03 -5.40
C MET A 530 16.29 17.64 -5.77
N TRP A 531 15.34 17.94 -4.89
CA TRP A 531 13.91 17.88 -5.12
C TRP A 531 13.41 19.25 -5.61
N ASP A 532 12.67 19.28 -6.72
CA ASP A 532 12.17 20.52 -7.33
C ASP A 532 10.71 20.85 -6.97
N GLY A 533 10.13 20.12 -6.01
CA GLY A 533 8.71 20.21 -5.65
C GLY A 533 7.84 19.17 -6.34
N THR A 534 8.35 18.46 -7.36
CA THR A 534 7.62 17.41 -8.08
C THR A 534 8.47 16.17 -8.34
N ASN A 535 9.76 16.31 -8.59
CA ASN A 535 10.67 15.21 -8.90
C ASN A 535 12.06 15.39 -8.27
N TRP A 536 12.67 14.26 -7.91
CA TRP A 536 14.08 14.20 -7.53
C TRP A 536 14.96 14.20 -8.78
N GLN A 537 15.77 15.24 -8.95
CA GLN A 537 16.74 15.38 -10.04
C GLN A 537 17.84 14.30 -9.97
N PRO A 538 18.58 14.02 -11.05
CA PRO A 538 19.72 13.10 -10.99
C PRO A 538 20.79 13.55 -9.97
N TRP A 539 21.59 12.59 -9.48
CA TRP A 539 22.73 12.89 -8.61
C TRP A 539 23.78 13.75 -9.34
N GLU A 540 24.22 14.83 -8.70
CA GLU A 540 25.26 15.75 -9.18
C GLU A 540 26.49 15.72 -8.25
N SER A 541 27.69 15.59 -8.83
CA SER A 541 28.94 15.66 -8.07
C SER A 541 29.35 17.12 -7.84
N LEU A 542 29.52 17.50 -6.58
CA LEU A 542 30.10 18.78 -6.14
C LEU A 542 31.62 18.69 -5.88
N GLY A 543 32.24 17.55 -6.20
CA GLY A 543 33.68 17.36 -6.05
C GLY A 543 34.14 17.41 -4.58
N GLY A 544 35.39 17.82 -4.36
CA GLY A 544 36.02 17.80 -3.03
C GLY A 544 36.54 16.39 -2.64
N GLY A 545 37.20 16.31 -1.49
CA GLY A 545 37.68 15.05 -0.90
C GLY A 545 37.23 14.95 0.55
N LEU A 546 36.26 14.07 0.82
CA LEU A 546 35.54 14.05 2.09
C LEU A 546 36.18 13.08 3.08
N GLY A 547 36.72 13.63 4.16
CA GLY A 547 37.16 12.89 5.34
C GLY A 547 36.02 12.51 6.29
N SER A 548 34.82 13.07 6.12
CA SER A 548 33.63 12.84 6.96
C SER A 548 32.35 12.73 6.13
N GLY A 549 31.20 12.53 6.78
CA GLY A 549 29.91 12.95 6.21
C GLY A 549 29.82 14.47 6.08
N PRO A 550 28.93 14.99 5.22
CA PRO A 550 28.65 16.42 5.12
C PRO A 550 27.77 16.90 6.28
N GLY A 551 27.80 18.21 6.53
CA GLY A 551 26.79 18.94 7.30
C GLY A 551 26.33 20.15 6.49
N SER A 552 25.06 20.54 6.55
CA SER A 552 24.44 21.43 5.59
C SER A 552 23.30 22.21 6.22
N ILE A 553 23.08 23.42 5.73
CA ILE A 553 22.02 24.27 6.26
C ILE A 553 21.48 25.22 5.19
N ALA A 554 20.17 25.42 5.19
CA ALA A 554 19.54 26.47 4.40
C ALA A 554 19.50 27.78 5.20
N GLY A 555 20.51 28.64 5.03
CA GLY A 555 20.55 29.94 5.70
C GLY A 555 19.51 30.95 5.19
N SER A 556 18.92 30.72 4.01
CA SER A 556 17.78 31.49 3.49
C SER A 556 17.11 30.73 2.33
N ALA A 557 16.00 31.26 1.80
CA ALA A 557 15.32 30.71 0.63
C ALA A 557 16.19 30.63 -0.65
N THR A 558 17.34 31.31 -0.67
CA THR A 558 18.26 31.31 -1.81
C THR A 558 19.68 30.88 -1.44
N ARG A 559 19.90 30.40 -0.20
CA ARG A 559 21.23 30.08 0.29
C ARG A 559 21.24 28.71 0.97
N ILE A 560 22.10 27.84 0.47
CA ILE A 560 22.48 26.59 1.13
C ILE A 560 23.99 26.64 1.37
N ASP A 561 24.43 26.29 2.56
CA ASP A 561 25.83 26.13 2.91
C ASP A 561 26.07 24.66 3.23
N VAL A 562 27.13 24.08 2.66
CA VAL A 562 27.57 22.70 2.93
C VAL A 562 28.98 22.73 3.50
N PHE A 563 29.22 21.89 4.48
CA PHE A 563 30.44 21.79 5.26
C PHE A 563 30.95 20.36 5.23
N ILE A 564 32.27 20.19 5.13
CA ILE A 564 32.91 18.89 5.20
C ILE A 564 34.20 19.00 6.02
N ARG A 565 34.63 17.88 6.61
CA ARG A 565 36.04 17.73 6.97
C ARG A 565 36.82 17.30 5.73
N GLY A 566 37.81 18.11 5.34
CA GLY A 566 38.73 17.76 4.27
C GLY A 566 39.69 16.63 4.67
N LEU A 567 40.37 16.04 3.68
CA LEU A 567 41.41 15.03 3.92
C LEU A 567 42.61 15.57 4.70
N ASP A 568 42.78 16.89 4.73
CA ASP A 568 43.78 17.63 5.51
C ASP A 568 43.37 17.85 6.98
N GLY A 569 42.15 17.47 7.36
CA GLY A 569 41.61 17.65 8.71
C GLY A 569 41.06 19.06 8.99
N ALA A 570 41.05 19.96 8.00
CA ALA A 570 40.42 21.27 8.10
C ALA A 570 38.92 21.19 7.79
N LEU A 571 38.16 22.18 8.27
CA LEU A 571 36.79 22.38 7.84
C LEU A 571 36.80 23.10 6.48
N TRP A 572 36.04 22.58 5.53
CA TRP A 572 35.82 23.17 4.21
C TRP A 572 34.34 23.47 4.01
N HIS A 573 34.05 24.54 3.29
CA HIS A 573 32.72 25.10 3.07
C HIS A 573 32.47 25.37 1.58
N ARG A 574 31.25 25.13 1.12
CA ARG A 574 30.78 25.49 -0.22
C ARG A 574 29.34 25.99 -0.15
N GLN A 575 29.03 27.03 -0.94
CA GLN A 575 27.75 27.72 -0.87
C GLN A 575 26.99 27.65 -2.20
N TRP A 576 25.68 27.43 -2.13
CA TRP A 576 24.72 27.74 -3.20
C TRP A 576 24.20 29.16 -3.05
N ASN A 577 24.29 29.98 -4.09
CA ASN A 577 23.91 31.40 -4.06
C ASN A 577 22.51 31.71 -4.64
N GLY A 578 21.72 30.68 -4.90
CA GLY A 578 20.41 30.80 -5.56
C GLY A 578 20.46 30.40 -7.04
N THR A 579 21.64 30.41 -7.66
CA THR A 579 21.82 30.12 -9.09
C THR A 579 22.92 29.12 -9.41
N SER A 580 23.97 29.05 -8.58
CA SER A 580 25.12 28.17 -8.80
C SER A 580 25.83 27.85 -7.48
N TRP A 581 26.54 26.71 -7.49
CA TRP A 581 27.45 26.32 -6.42
C TRP A 581 28.79 27.03 -6.57
N MET A 582 29.15 27.83 -5.57
CA MET A 582 30.40 28.61 -5.49
C MET A 582 31.62 27.70 -5.34
N ALA A 583 32.85 28.25 -5.38
CA ALA A 583 34.06 27.46 -5.13
C ALA A 583 34.16 27.00 -3.66
N TRP A 584 34.94 25.95 -3.41
CA TRP A 584 35.27 25.51 -2.04
C TRP A 584 36.17 26.54 -1.34
N GLU A 585 35.84 26.85 -0.08
CA GLU A 585 36.58 27.72 0.83
C GLU A 585 37.04 26.93 2.06
N SER A 586 38.29 27.10 2.49
CA SER A 586 38.77 26.50 3.73
C SER A 586 38.47 27.41 4.91
N LEU A 587 37.80 26.86 5.93
CA LEU A 587 37.55 27.50 7.22
C LEU A 587 38.59 27.11 8.28
N GLY A 588 39.66 26.41 7.89
CA GLY A 588 40.74 26.02 8.79
C GLY A 588 40.29 25.12 9.95
N GLY A 589 41.02 25.18 11.06
CA GLY A 589 40.80 24.32 12.23
C GLY A 589 41.40 22.92 12.10
N ILE A 590 41.35 22.15 13.20
CA ILE A 590 41.69 20.72 13.23
C ILE A 590 40.44 20.02 13.77
N VAL A 591 39.61 19.52 12.87
CA VAL A 591 38.36 18.84 13.22
C VAL A 591 38.50 17.32 13.10
N THR A 592 37.84 16.58 13.99
CA THR A 592 37.97 15.11 14.14
C THR A 592 36.63 14.37 14.03
N SER A 593 35.57 15.07 13.63
CA SER A 593 34.24 14.55 13.30
C SER A 593 33.77 15.13 11.96
N GLY A 594 32.64 14.66 11.44
CA GLY A 594 31.82 15.44 10.53
C GLY A 594 31.29 16.71 11.19
N PRO A 595 31.05 17.78 10.42
CA PRO A 595 30.43 18.98 10.91
C PRO A 595 28.90 18.87 10.87
N ASP A 596 28.24 19.73 11.62
CA ASP A 596 26.82 20.04 11.41
C ASP A 596 26.56 21.53 11.65
N ALA A 597 25.48 22.09 11.08
CA ALA A 597 25.24 23.53 11.12
C ALA A 597 23.78 23.92 11.39
N ALA A 598 23.60 24.98 12.16
CA ALA A 598 22.30 25.57 12.44
C ALA A 598 22.29 27.08 12.14
N ALA A 599 21.13 27.62 11.76
CA ALA A 599 20.99 29.02 11.41
C ALA A 599 19.98 29.76 12.29
N ILE A 600 20.31 31.01 12.65
CA ILE A 600 19.42 31.98 13.27
C ILE A 600 19.37 33.23 12.39
N GLY A 601 18.29 33.39 11.61
CA GLY A 601 18.22 34.48 10.64
C GLY A 601 19.35 34.36 9.63
N THR A 602 20.23 35.36 9.54
CA THR A 602 21.42 35.33 8.66
C THR A 602 22.67 34.76 9.32
N ARG A 603 22.62 34.50 10.64
CA ARG A 603 23.71 33.89 11.39
C ARG A 603 23.73 32.38 11.13
N ILE A 604 24.91 31.82 10.91
CA ILE A 604 25.12 30.37 10.80
C ILE A 604 26.19 29.97 11.82
N ASP A 605 25.93 28.93 12.59
CA ASP A 605 26.93 28.28 13.43
C ASP A 605 27.22 26.91 12.87
N VAL A 606 28.50 26.62 12.60
CA VAL A 606 28.97 25.27 12.27
C VAL A 606 29.70 24.67 13.46
N PHE A 607 29.33 23.43 13.80
CA PHE A 607 29.77 22.67 14.96
C PHE A 607 30.62 21.49 14.49
N ALA A 608 31.72 21.22 15.19
CA ALA A 608 32.54 20.03 14.95
C ALA A 608 33.33 19.65 16.21
N ARG A 609 33.76 18.39 16.28
CA ARG A 609 34.65 17.93 17.35
C ARG A 609 36.08 18.36 17.07
N GLY A 610 36.75 18.94 18.06
CA GLY A 610 38.16 19.33 18.00
C GLY A 610 39.13 18.16 18.23
N GLY A 611 40.43 18.45 18.19
CA GLY A 611 41.49 17.48 18.52
C GLY A 611 41.54 17.05 19.99
N ASP A 612 40.84 17.79 20.87
CA ASP A 612 40.69 17.55 22.31
C ASP A 612 39.42 16.76 22.66
N ASN A 613 38.66 16.30 21.66
CA ASN A 613 37.33 15.69 21.78
C ASN A 613 36.22 16.61 22.30
N ALA A 614 36.48 17.89 22.52
CA ALA A 614 35.45 18.86 22.85
C ALA A 614 34.63 19.25 21.61
N LEU A 615 33.42 19.75 21.84
CA LEU A 615 32.65 20.42 20.80
C LEU A 615 33.23 21.83 20.58
N TRP A 616 33.47 22.18 19.33
CA TRP A 616 33.88 23.51 18.89
C TRP A 616 32.86 24.05 17.88
N HIS A 617 32.69 25.37 17.85
CA HIS A 617 31.87 26.01 16.83
C HIS A 617 32.55 27.23 16.22
N ARG A 618 32.09 27.59 15.02
CA ARG A 618 32.49 28.80 14.30
C ARG A 618 31.25 29.51 13.78
N GLU A 619 31.13 30.80 14.08
CA GLU A 619 29.98 31.62 13.71
C GLU A 619 30.24 32.39 12.41
N PHE A 620 29.22 32.47 11.55
CA PHE A 620 29.12 33.42 10.45
C PHE A 620 28.15 34.53 10.84
N ASP A 621 28.62 35.79 10.88
CA ASP A 621 27.85 36.94 11.38
C ASP A 621 26.87 37.54 10.34
N GLY A 622 26.70 36.88 9.19
CA GLY A 622 25.99 37.39 8.03
C GLY A 622 26.93 37.96 6.95
N THR A 623 28.18 38.26 7.30
CA THR A 623 29.21 38.80 6.39
C THR A 623 30.52 38.02 6.45
N ASN A 624 31.00 37.66 7.65
CA ASN A 624 32.30 37.05 7.88
C ASN A 624 32.21 35.86 8.83
N TRP A 625 33.14 34.91 8.65
CA TRP A 625 33.39 33.83 9.61
C TRP A 625 34.28 34.30 10.77
N LEU A 626 33.75 34.25 11.98
CA LEU A 626 34.43 34.61 13.23
C LEU A 626 35.47 33.57 13.66
N ALA A 627 36.12 33.75 14.81
CA ALA A 627 37.09 32.77 15.33
C ALA A 627 36.38 31.50 15.87
N TRP A 628 37.14 30.40 15.97
CA TRP A 628 36.66 29.17 16.62
C TRP A 628 36.53 29.35 18.13
N GLU A 629 35.43 28.85 18.70
CA GLU A 629 35.15 28.84 20.14
C GLU A 629 34.90 27.40 20.62
N SER A 630 35.46 27.04 21.79
CA SER A 630 35.23 25.74 22.42
C SER A 630 34.01 25.78 23.32
N LEU A 631 33.12 24.82 23.15
CA LEU A 631 31.93 24.59 23.99
C LEU A 631 32.15 23.46 25.01
N GLY A 632 33.38 22.94 25.10
CA GLY A 632 33.75 21.87 26.01
C GLY A 632 33.02 20.54 25.74
N GLY A 633 32.90 19.71 26.77
CA GLY A 633 32.33 18.36 26.66
C GLY A 633 33.36 17.34 26.14
N SER A 634 32.91 16.10 25.98
CA SER A 634 33.68 15.00 25.39
C SER A 634 32.73 14.14 24.54
N ILE A 635 32.78 14.33 23.23
CA ILE A 635 31.80 13.76 22.29
C ILE A 635 32.42 12.66 21.41
N THR A 636 31.65 11.63 21.09
CA THR A 636 32.07 10.41 20.37
C THR A 636 31.35 10.17 19.05
N SER A 637 30.61 11.17 18.58
CA SER A 637 29.96 11.20 17.27
C SER A 637 30.16 12.56 16.61
N ASP A 638 29.70 12.67 15.37
CA ASP A 638 29.39 13.95 14.74
C ASP A 638 28.28 14.65 15.56
N PRO A 639 28.27 15.99 15.64
CA PRO A 639 27.18 16.72 16.28
C PRO A 639 25.95 16.74 15.35
N GLY A 640 24.77 16.94 15.94
CA GLY A 640 23.55 17.34 15.23
C GLY A 640 22.95 18.57 15.91
N SER A 641 22.49 19.56 15.15
CA SER A 641 22.20 20.90 15.63
C SER A 641 21.03 21.53 14.89
N VAL A 642 20.30 22.40 15.60
CA VAL A 642 19.07 23.00 15.06
C VAL A 642 18.78 24.32 15.75
N SER A 643 17.96 25.15 15.11
CA SER A 643 17.29 26.27 15.75
C SER A 643 15.77 26.13 15.61
N TRP A 644 15.02 26.34 16.69
CA TRP A 644 13.58 26.53 16.63
C TRP A 644 13.15 28.01 16.62
N GLY A 645 14.09 28.95 16.61
CA GLY A 645 13.79 30.38 16.68
C GLY A 645 14.99 31.27 17.05
N ALA A 646 14.81 32.58 16.88
CA ALA A 646 15.89 33.58 16.87
C ALA A 646 16.76 33.72 18.14
N GLY A 647 16.41 33.03 19.23
CA GLY A 647 17.17 33.02 20.48
C GLY A 647 17.58 31.63 20.93
N ARG A 648 17.57 30.63 20.04
CA ARG A 648 17.86 29.25 20.42
C ARG A 648 18.72 28.54 19.38
N LEU A 649 19.79 27.92 19.84
CA LEU A 649 20.45 26.81 19.17
C LEU A 649 20.46 25.61 20.13
N ASP A 650 20.17 24.43 19.62
CA ASP A 650 20.30 23.17 20.34
C ASP A 650 21.33 22.31 19.60
N VAL A 651 22.28 21.73 20.33
CA VAL A 651 23.32 20.84 19.79
C VAL A 651 23.31 19.54 20.58
N PHE A 652 23.33 18.45 19.83
CA PHE A 652 23.28 17.09 20.30
C PHE A 652 24.53 16.33 19.86
N ALA A 653 25.00 15.41 20.69
CA ALA A 653 26.06 14.50 20.33
C ALA A 653 26.00 13.25 21.18
N ARG A 654 26.63 12.18 20.73
CA ARG A 654 26.84 10.99 21.55
C ARG A 654 28.00 11.21 22.52
N GLY A 655 27.81 10.87 23.79
CA GLY A 655 28.85 10.92 24.82
C GLY A 655 29.75 9.69 24.84
N GLY A 656 30.71 9.65 25.77
CA GLY A 656 31.57 8.47 26.00
C GLY A 656 30.83 7.25 26.56
N ASP A 657 29.63 7.44 27.08
CA ASP A 657 28.71 6.45 27.61
C ASP A 657 27.69 5.92 26.57
N ASN A 658 27.83 6.35 25.31
CA ASN A 658 26.88 6.12 24.22
C ASN A 658 25.48 6.74 24.42
N ALA A 659 25.29 7.58 25.43
CA ALA A 659 24.04 8.32 25.62
C ALA A 659 23.97 9.54 24.68
N LEU A 660 22.75 10.02 24.44
CA LEU A 660 22.51 11.31 23.81
C LEU A 660 22.79 12.43 24.82
N TRP A 661 23.69 13.34 24.48
CA TRP A 661 24.00 14.55 25.25
C TRP A 661 23.56 15.78 24.49
N HIS A 662 23.10 16.79 25.22
CA HIS A 662 22.50 18.00 24.69
C HIS A 662 23.09 19.25 25.36
N ARG A 663 23.29 20.30 24.58
CA ARG A 663 23.67 21.65 25.03
C ARG A 663 22.97 22.69 24.18
N ALA A 664 22.59 23.82 24.78
CA ALA A 664 21.88 24.85 24.05
C ALA A 664 22.34 26.28 24.34
N TRP A 665 22.08 27.16 23.39
CA TRP A 665 22.21 28.61 23.49
C TRP A 665 20.86 29.23 23.86
N ASP A 666 20.79 30.06 24.90
CA ASP A 666 19.53 30.67 25.37
C ASP A 666 19.26 32.09 24.83
N GLY A 667 20.05 32.53 23.85
CA GLY A 667 20.03 33.89 23.31
C GLY A 667 21.15 34.76 23.89
N THR A 668 21.72 34.39 25.04
CA THR A 668 22.79 35.15 25.71
C THR A 668 23.97 34.28 26.13
N ASN A 669 23.74 33.03 26.53
CA ASN A 669 24.76 32.13 27.04
C ASN A 669 24.54 30.69 26.56
N TRP A 670 25.65 29.95 26.45
CA TRP A 670 25.62 28.51 26.32
C TRP A 670 25.35 27.85 27.67
N LEU A 671 24.26 27.10 27.77
CA LEU A 671 23.87 26.32 28.94
C LEU A 671 24.85 25.16 29.20
N ALA A 672 24.73 24.53 30.37
CA ALA A 672 25.51 23.33 30.69
C ALA A 672 25.08 22.12 29.84
N TRP A 673 26.00 21.17 29.65
CA TRP A 673 25.69 19.87 29.05
C TRP A 673 24.73 19.07 29.93
N GLU A 674 23.72 18.46 29.32
CA GLU A 674 22.81 17.51 29.96
C GLU A 674 22.78 16.17 29.22
N SER A 675 22.68 15.07 29.96
CA SER A 675 22.47 13.74 29.36
C SER A 675 20.97 13.48 29.25
N LEU A 676 20.54 13.07 28.07
CA LEU A 676 19.18 12.63 27.80
C LEU A 676 19.06 11.10 27.87
N GLY A 677 20.16 10.35 27.97
CA GLY A 677 20.17 8.88 28.02
C GLY A 677 20.05 8.22 26.64
N GLY A 678 19.64 6.95 26.61
CA GLY A 678 19.63 6.11 25.40
C GLY A 678 20.97 5.39 25.15
N THR A 679 21.04 4.61 24.07
CA THR A 679 22.26 3.90 23.65
C THR A 679 22.37 3.98 22.13
N LEU A 680 23.12 4.98 21.66
CA LEU A 680 23.22 5.35 20.25
C LEU A 680 24.36 4.61 19.56
N THR A 681 24.11 4.10 18.36
CA THR A 681 25.10 3.48 17.48
C THR A 681 25.46 4.33 16.26
N SER A 682 24.81 5.48 16.07
CA SER A 682 25.14 6.52 15.09
C SER A 682 25.34 7.89 15.74
N ALA A 683 25.72 8.90 14.94
CA ALA A 683 25.50 10.29 15.30
C ALA A 683 23.98 10.57 15.38
N PRO A 684 23.54 11.49 16.26
CA PRO A 684 22.18 12.00 16.25
C PRO A 684 22.01 13.05 15.16
N ASP A 685 20.80 13.17 14.63
CA ASP A 685 20.41 14.33 13.85
C ASP A 685 19.05 14.89 14.30
N VAL A 686 18.79 16.18 14.07
CA VAL A 686 17.66 16.87 14.70
C VAL A 686 16.94 17.87 13.77
N GLY A 687 15.62 17.80 13.77
CA GLY A 687 14.76 18.75 13.08
C GLY A 687 13.86 19.55 14.02
N SER A 688 13.42 20.73 13.57
CA SER A 688 12.42 21.56 14.24
C SER A 688 11.46 22.18 13.25
N CYS A 689 10.16 21.93 13.42
CA CYS A 689 9.11 22.55 12.61
C CYS A 689 8.33 23.66 13.32
N ALA A 690 8.56 23.86 14.62
CA ALA A 690 7.89 24.91 15.37
C ALA A 690 8.71 25.33 16.59
N ALA A 691 8.46 26.55 17.06
CA ALA A 691 9.05 27.04 18.30
C ALA A 691 8.78 26.08 19.45
N ASN A 692 9.81 25.80 20.26
CA ASN A 692 9.75 24.91 21.42
C ASN A 692 9.41 23.44 21.08
N LYS A 693 9.68 23.02 19.83
CA LYS A 693 9.56 21.63 19.38
C LYS A 693 10.84 21.15 18.69
N LEU A 694 11.28 19.94 19.02
CA LEU A 694 12.39 19.25 18.34
C LEU A 694 12.08 17.78 18.16
N ASP A 695 12.69 17.18 17.15
CA ASP A 695 12.75 15.74 16.97
C ASP A 695 14.17 15.30 16.70
N VAL A 696 14.71 14.49 17.61
CA VAL A 696 16.05 13.91 17.51
C VAL A 696 15.94 12.47 17.01
N PHE A 697 16.73 12.14 16.00
CA PHE A 697 16.79 10.83 15.39
C PHE A 697 18.17 10.21 15.60
N ALA A 698 18.23 8.91 15.90
CA ALA A 698 19.50 8.19 15.98
C ALA A 698 19.30 6.68 15.80
N ARG A 699 20.34 5.97 15.38
CA ARG A 699 20.32 4.50 15.27
C ARG A 699 20.55 3.84 16.63
N GLY A 700 19.77 2.81 16.93
CA GLY A 700 19.85 1.99 18.14
C GLY A 700 20.79 0.79 18.00
N GLY A 701 20.90 0.00 19.06
CA GLY A 701 21.68 -1.26 19.08
C GLY A 701 21.11 -2.35 18.16
N ASP A 702 19.85 -2.23 17.78
CA ASP A 702 19.10 -3.09 16.86
C ASP A 702 19.31 -2.74 15.38
N HIS A 703 20.15 -1.75 15.09
CA HIS A 703 20.29 -1.14 13.75
C HIS A 703 19.01 -0.45 13.23
N GLY A 704 17.97 -0.32 14.06
CA GLY A 704 16.77 0.45 13.76
C GLY A 704 17.00 1.94 13.99
N LEU A 705 16.22 2.77 13.29
CA LEU A 705 16.19 4.21 13.51
C LEU A 705 15.14 4.54 14.58
N TRP A 706 15.52 5.40 15.52
CA TRP A 706 14.72 5.80 16.67
C TRP A 706 14.52 7.31 16.67
N ARG A 707 13.33 7.75 17.06
CA ARG A 707 12.94 9.15 17.22
C ARG A 707 12.71 9.47 18.69
N ARG A 708 13.08 10.68 19.11
CA ARG A 708 12.71 11.24 20.41
C ARG A 708 12.31 12.71 20.25
N SER A 709 11.08 13.00 20.67
CA SER A 709 10.49 14.33 20.52
C SER A 709 10.61 15.17 21.80
N TYR A 710 10.75 16.48 21.62
CA TYR A 710 10.61 17.49 22.65
C TYR A 710 9.41 18.39 22.30
N ASN A 711 8.46 18.56 23.24
CA ASN A 711 7.30 19.44 23.12
C ASN A 711 7.14 20.29 24.38
N GLY A 712 8.21 20.96 24.80
CA GLY A 712 8.33 21.58 26.13
C GLY A 712 8.82 20.64 27.23
N THR A 713 8.74 19.32 27.00
CA THR A 713 9.40 18.27 27.77
C THR A 713 9.84 17.15 26.83
N TRP A 714 10.88 16.40 27.23
CA TRP A 714 11.38 15.26 26.47
C TRP A 714 10.47 14.04 26.60
N GLY A 715 10.07 13.47 25.48
CA GLY A 715 9.36 12.19 25.40
C GLY A 715 10.28 10.98 25.56
N SER A 716 9.70 9.79 25.41
CA SER A 716 10.44 8.52 25.29
C SER A 716 10.89 8.29 23.85
N TRP A 717 11.86 7.38 23.66
CA TRP A 717 12.26 6.93 22.32
C TRP A 717 11.17 6.07 21.66
N SER A 718 10.93 6.28 20.37
CA SER A 718 10.04 5.47 19.52
C SER A 718 10.79 4.95 18.30
N GLY A 719 10.60 3.67 17.96
CA GLY A 719 11.20 3.07 16.77
C GLY A 719 10.44 3.47 15.51
N ILE A 720 11.17 3.83 14.43
CA ILE A 720 10.57 4.29 13.16
C ILE A 720 10.91 3.40 11.96
N GLY A 721 11.71 2.35 12.14
CA GLY A 721 11.97 1.32 11.12
C GLY A 721 13.44 0.90 11.04
N GLY A 722 13.77 0.07 10.06
CA GLY A 722 15.13 -0.43 9.81
C GLY A 722 15.18 -1.92 9.46
N PRO A 723 16.37 -2.51 9.29
CA PRO A 723 17.69 -2.00 9.69
C PRO A 723 18.32 -1.00 8.68
N PHE A 724 19.12 -0.05 9.20
CA PHE A 724 19.88 0.93 8.41
C PHE A 724 21.40 0.80 8.63
N THR A 725 22.18 1.28 7.68
CA THR A 725 23.66 1.24 7.70
C THR A 725 24.32 2.58 8.01
N SER A 726 23.58 3.69 7.94
CA SER A 726 24.05 5.04 8.31
C SER A 726 23.35 5.58 9.56
N GLY A 727 23.85 6.71 10.07
CA GLY A 727 23.05 7.65 10.85
C GLY A 727 21.96 8.33 10.01
N PRO A 728 20.96 8.96 10.65
CA PRO A 728 19.92 9.70 9.96
C PRO A 728 20.40 11.09 9.52
N SER A 729 19.68 11.66 8.56
CA SER A 729 19.56 13.11 8.39
C SER A 729 18.07 13.48 8.41
N THR A 730 17.68 14.59 9.01
CA THR A 730 16.32 15.06 9.22
C THR A 730 16.26 16.56 9.00
N ILE A 731 15.29 17.00 8.20
CA ILE A 731 15.01 18.42 7.99
C ILE A 731 13.54 18.72 8.15
N CYS A 732 13.20 19.92 8.60
CA CYS A 732 11.84 20.43 8.48
C CYS A 732 11.64 21.15 7.15
N LEU A 733 10.52 20.90 6.48
CA LEU A 733 10.15 21.65 5.28
C LEU A 733 9.58 23.02 5.67
N PRO A 734 10.16 24.14 5.19
CA PRO A 734 9.72 25.48 5.56
C PRO A 734 8.23 25.72 5.32
N GLY A 735 7.54 26.28 6.32
CA GLY A 735 6.10 26.61 6.21
C GLY A 735 5.16 25.40 6.38
N THR A 736 5.68 24.26 6.81
CA THR A 736 4.93 23.03 7.07
C THR A 736 5.09 22.56 8.52
N THR A 737 4.46 21.44 8.87
CA THR A 737 4.73 20.68 10.10
C THR A 737 5.31 19.30 9.77
N THR A 738 6.06 19.18 8.68
CA THR A 738 6.57 17.90 8.18
C THR A 738 8.08 17.85 8.25
N LEU A 739 8.58 16.72 8.76
CA LEU A 739 9.99 16.37 8.80
C LEU A 739 10.28 15.35 7.72
N ASP A 740 11.29 15.59 6.92
CA ASP A 740 11.85 14.59 6.02
C ASP A 740 13.12 14.03 6.61
N THR A 741 13.14 12.71 6.78
CA THR A 741 14.30 11.98 7.30
C THR A 741 14.86 11.06 6.22
N PHE A 742 16.18 10.89 6.25
CA PHE A 742 16.96 10.13 5.30
C PHE A 742 17.91 9.18 6.02
N ALA A 743 18.11 7.98 5.47
CA ALA A 743 19.10 7.02 5.96
C ALA A 743 19.52 6.05 4.84
N ALA A 744 20.69 5.42 4.97
CA ALA A 744 21.16 4.42 4.02
C ALA A 744 20.67 3.01 4.39
N ALA A 745 20.19 2.26 3.39
CA ALA A 745 19.80 0.86 3.55
C ALA A 745 21.02 -0.09 3.54
N SER A 746 20.80 -1.38 3.72
CA SER A 746 21.85 -2.42 3.65
C SER A 746 22.55 -2.52 2.29
N ASN A 747 21.88 -2.11 1.21
CA ASN A 747 22.44 -2.01 -0.13
C ASN A 747 23.12 -0.66 -0.42
N TYR A 748 23.32 0.17 0.61
CA TYR A 748 23.90 1.52 0.52
C TYR A 748 23.09 2.56 -0.27
N SER A 749 21.85 2.24 -0.67
CA SER A 749 20.96 3.22 -1.28
C SER A 749 20.42 4.20 -0.24
N LEU A 750 20.27 5.46 -0.63
CA LEU A 750 19.62 6.46 0.19
C LEU A 750 18.12 6.21 0.23
N LEU A 751 17.54 6.28 1.41
CA LEU A 751 16.12 6.14 1.67
C LEU A 751 15.57 7.44 2.27
N LYS A 752 14.30 7.79 1.99
CA LYS A 752 13.57 8.94 2.55
C LYS A 752 12.25 8.51 3.19
N GLN A 753 11.87 9.13 4.30
CA GLN A 753 10.52 9.04 4.87
C GLN A 753 10.09 10.39 5.45
N THR A 754 8.81 10.71 5.30
CA THR A 754 8.20 11.94 5.82
C THR A 754 7.41 11.64 7.10
N PHE A 755 7.63 12.43 8.14
CA PHE A 755 6.95 12.36 9.43
C PHE A 755 6.20 13.67 9.73
N ALA A 756 5.16 13.59 10.57
CA ALA A 756 4.64 14.77 11.23
C ALA A 756 5.62 15.23 12.34
N GLY A 757 5.94 16.52 12.36
CA GLY A 757 6.84 17.18 13.33
C GLY A 757 6.13 18.04 14.39
#